data_AF-A0A521HK47-F1
#
_entry.id   AF-A0A521HK47-F1
#
_cell.length_a   1.000
_cell.length_b   1.000
_cell.length_c   1.000
_cell.angle_alpha   90.00
_cell.angle_beta   90.00
_cell.angle_gamma   90.00
#
_symmetry.space_group_name_H-M   'P 1'
#
loop_
_entity.id
_entity.type
_entity.pdbx_description
1 polymer ?
#
loop_
_entity_poly.entity_id
_entity_poly.type
_entity_poly.pdbx_seq_one_letter_code
_entity_poly.pdbx_strand_id
1 'polypeptide(L)'
;MFNRHFLFKSGLLLGYIFLGIIIIYFVFRGLLLNWIIAKVEKKFKADYKMDLTIAENGFEGISTLSLKNIRLAQEDQSPVFTASSLQIEPSLSSLLIGDIRIKSFYLSNSLLYLSGKKDSCNYCAFLQKDSTKNVERVANDLVPSSNYSAMLNSLLRKAFNLAPQQAEIKNLQIAYVNDTILERIHIPFYKADKERIEGTVKDVKSNFQWQWEGTFSQRDETFDITFYPLSEDRQSIPLLSSFFGLDCSMDSLHLALSGLHYGGGRLDLSGHFSTENFRVFHKRISQDTVKFAHMVFDSRVTVDKNSIALDSSSGLILNSIRVEPYIRLENSKSKIIDLKIHTQPTEATDFFYSLPEGMFEVVRDVEADGTLEYILNFHFDSDQPDSVVFKSELKKSGFRLTKFGDGNLAKIRGPFRHSVYENDRLFRTFEVGPENPYFTVLDSISPLFQAAVLTSEDGNFYFHGGFNEEAFRKSIAANFKAGRFQRGGSTISMQLVKNVYLTRTKTIARKAEEALIVWLLESNRIVSKARMFEVYLNIVELGLGIYGVAEAAEFYFGKRPAQLDLAESIFLASLLPHPKWYRSSFDTSGNLKPHLSDYYRIVSQFMLKKNLISQEQFDELKPEIILNGPARDKIIRIDSTLTEAQPE
;
A
#
# COMPACT_ATOMS: atom_id res chain seq x y z
N MET A 1 25.19 -72.98 -15.39
CA MET A 1 24.40 -72.88 -16.64
C MET A 1 22.96 -72.55 -16.25
N PHE A 2 22.60 -71.25 -16.21
CA PHE A 2 21.21 -70.87 -15.88
C PHE A 2 20.29 -71.41 -16.98
N ASN A 3 19.25 -72.14 -16.57
CA ASN A 3 18.38 -72.89 -17.46
C ASN A 3 17.57 -71.90 -18.33
N ARG A 4 18.09 -71.57 -19.52
CA ARG A 4 17.47 -70.66 -20.52
C ARG A 4 15.99 -71.00 -20.76
N HIS A 5 15.62 -72.27 -20.61
CA HIS A 5 14.26 -72.75 -20.78
C HIS A 5 13.30 -72.33 -19.64
N PHE A 6 13.80 -72.22 -18.40
CA PHE A 6 13.02 -71.72 -17.26
C PHE A 6 12.82 -70.21 -17.36
N LEU A 7 13.88 -69.44 -17.64
CA LEU A 7 13.77 -67.99 -17.87
C LEU A 7 12.83 -67.65 -19.04
N PHE A 8 12.84 -68.44 -20.11
CA PHE A 8 11.94 -68.27 -21.24
C PHE A 8 10.48 -68.58 -20.88
N LYS A 9 10.21 -69.69 -20.18
CA LYS A 9 8.85 -70.06 -19.73
C LYS A 9 8.30 -69.11 -18.67
N SER A 10 9.13 -68.65 -17.73
CA SER A 10 8.76 -67.62 -16.76
C SER A 10 8.51 -66.27 -17.43
N GLY A 11 9.31 -65.89 -18.44
CA GLY A 11 9.08 -64.70 -19.26
C GLY A 11 7.78 -64.78 -20.07
N LEU A 12 7.44 -65.94 -20.63
CA LEU A 12 6.18 -66.19 -21.34
C LEU A 12 4.98 -66.14 -20.40
N LEU A 13 5.08 -66.73 -19.21
CA LEU A 13 4.04 -66.69 -18.19
C LEU A 13 3.80 -65.25 -17.70
N LEU A 14 4.86 -64.49 -17.45
CA LEU A 14 4.78 -63.06 -17.12
C LEU A 14 4.16 -62.26 -18.27
N GLY A 15 4.49 -62.59 -19.52
CA GLY A 15 3.88 -62.00 -20.71
C GLY A 15 2.37 -62.27 -20.80
N TYR A 16 1.93 -63.50 -20.53
CA TYR A 16 0.49 -63.85 -20.51
C TYR A 16 -0.26 -63.22 -19.34
N ILE A 17 0.35 -63.15 -18.16
CA ILE A 17 -0.23 -62.45 -17.01
C ILE A 17 -0.37 -60.96 -17.32
N PHE A 18 0.66 -60.35 -17.91
CA PHE A 18 0.64 -58.95 -18.33
C PHE A 18 -0.43 -58.67 -19.39
N LEU A 19 -0.53 -59.53 -20.41
CA LEU A 19 -1.57 -59.44 -21.44
C LEU A 19 -2.97 -59.63 -20.83
N GLY A 20 -3.13 -60.56 -19.90
CA GLY A 20 -4.37 -60.78 -19.16
C GLY A 20 -4.78 -59.57 -18.33
N ILE A 21 -3.84 -58.93 -17.64
CA ILE A 21 -4.07 -57.67 -16.89
C ILE A 21 -4.49 -56.54 -17.84
N ILE A 22 -3.86 -56.42 -19.02
CA ILE A 22 -4.25 -55.44 -20.03
C ILE A 22 -5.68 -55.70 -20.51
N ILE A 23 -6.02 -56.95 -20.86
CA ILE A 23 -7.37 -57.31 -21.31
C ILE A 23 -8.40 -57.01 -20.22
N ILE A 24 -8.13 -57.41 -18.97
CA ILE A 24 -8.98 -57.10 -17.82
C ILE A 24 -9.14 -55.58 -17.68
N TYR A 25 -8.07 -54.81 -17.77
CA TYR A 25 -8.16 -53.34 -17.75
C TYR A 25 -9.08 -52.82 -18.86
N PHE A 26 -8.91 -53.24 -20.12
CA PHE A 26 -9.75 -52.78 -21.23
C PHE A 26 -11.23 -53.18 -21.10
N VAL A 27 -11.51 -54.36 -20.53
CA VAL A 27 -12.87 -54.83 -20.28
C VAL A 27 -13.54 -54.06 -19.13
N PHE A 28 -12.80 -53.81 -18.04
CA PHE A 28 -13.36 -53.23 -16.82
C PHE A 28 -13.17 -51.71 -16.68
N ARG A 29 -12.36 -51.04 -17.53
CA ARG A 29 -12.08 -49.60 -17.41
C ARG A 29 -13.33 -48.73 -17.46
N GLY A 30 -14.35 -49.09 -18.22
CA GLY A 30 -15.62 -48.37 -18.26
C GLY A 30 -16.36 -48.42 -16.92
N LEU A 31 -16.40 -49.58 -16.28
CA LEU A 31 -16.96 -49.76 -14.93
C LEU A 31 -16.14 -48.98 -13.88
N LEU A 32 -14.82 -49.00 -14.01
CA LEU A 32 -13.92 -48.23 -13.14
C LEU A 32 -14.17 -46.72 -13.28
N LEU A 33 -14.32 -46.20 -14.51
CA LEU A 33 -14.62 -44.80 -14.75
C LEU A 33 -15.95 -44.38 -14.11
N ASN A 34 -17.01 -45.17 -14.32
CA ASN A 34 -18.31 -44.92 -13.70
C ASN A 34 -18.22 -44.90 -12.17
N TRP A 35 -17.44 -45.82 -11.59
CA TRP A 35 -17.20 -45.85 -10.15
C TRP A 35 -16.42 -44.61 -9.66
N ILE A 36 -15.40 -44.17 -10.39
CA ILE A 36 -14.64 -42.95 -10.08
C ILE A 36 -15.54 -41.72 -10.15
N ILE A 37 -16.33 -41.58 -11.22
CA ILE A 37 -17.26 -40.45 -11.39
C ILE A 37 -18.26 -40.42 -10.25
N ALA A 38 -18.93 -41.53 -9.95
CA ALA A 38 -19.88 -41.61 -8.82
C ALA A 38 -19.23 -41.26 -7.47
N LYS A 39 -17.97 -41.65 -7.26
CA LYS A 39 -17.20 -41.30 -6.06
C LYS A 39 -16.91 -39.80 -6.00
N VAL A 40 -16.54 -39.19 -7.12
CA VAL A 40 -16.26 -37.74 -7.21
C VAL A 40 -17.55 -36.94 -7.04
N GLU A 41 -18.64 -37.31 -7.70
CA GLU A 41 -19.97 -36.72 -7.53
C GLU A 41 -20.42 -36.75 -6.06
N LYS A 42 -20.33 -37.92 -5.42
CA LYS A 42 -20.66 -38.07 -3.99
C LYS A 42 -19.80 -37.18 -3.11
N LYS A 43 -18.51 -37.03 -3.43
CA LYS A 43 -17.59 -36.13 -2.71
C LYS A 43 -18.01 -34.67 -2.88
N PHE A 44 -18.30 -34.22 -4.09
CA PHE A 44 -18.77 -32.84 -4.33
C PHE A 44 -20.09 -32.55 -3.63
N LYS A 45 -21.02 -33.51 -3.60
CA LYS A 45 -22.28 -33.37 -2.87
C LYS A 45 -22.08 -33.33 -1.36
N ALA A 46 -21.21 -34.20 -0.81
CA ALA A 46 -20.98 -34.29 0.63
C ALA A 46 -20.14 -33.11 1.17
N ASP A 47 -19.01 -32.82 0.54
CA ASP A 47 -18.02 -31.86 1.05
C ASP A 47 -18.40 -30.42 0.66
N TYR A 48 -19.03 -30.23 -0.50
CA TYR A 48 -19.29 -28.89 -1.06
C TYR A 48 -20.77 -28.61 -1.37
N LYS A 49 -21.68 -29.55 -1.10
CA LYS A 49 -23.12 -29.41 -1.44
C LYS A 49 -23.36 -29.04 -2.92
N MET A 50 -22.47 -29.48 -3.81
CA MET A 50 -22.56 -29.23 -5.24
C MET A 50 -22.90 -30.49 -6.02
N ASP A 51 -23.74 -30.32 -7.03
CA ASP A 51 -24.06 -31.33 -8.02
C ASP A 51 -23.09 -31.22 -9.19
N LEU A 52 -22.28 -32.26 -9.36
CA LEU A 52 -21.47 -32.47 -10.55
C LEU A 52 -22.28 -33.32 -11.53
N THR A 53 -22.50 -32.84 -12.74
CA THR A 53 -23.15 -33.58 -13.82
C THR A 53 -22.23 -33.65 -15.03
N ILE A 54 -22.18 -34.84 -15.64
CA ILE A 54 -21.36 -35.15 -16.83
C ILE A 54 -22.27 -35.90 -17.81
N ALA A 55 -22.55 -35.31 -18.97
CA ALA A 55 -23.52 -35.90 -19.92
C ALA A 55 -22.95 -37.11 -20.68
N GLU A 56 -21.69 -37.01 -21.10
CA GLU A 56 -20.97 -38.11 -21.76
C GLU A 56 -19.62 -38.32 -21.07
N ASN A 57 -19.25 -39.57 -20.82
CA ASN A 57 -17.94 -39.94 -20.32
C ASN A 57 -17.43 -41.20 -21.05
N GLY A 58 -16.11 -41.33 -21.14
CA GLY A 58 -15.50 -42.49 -21.77
C GLY A 58 -13.98 -42.42 -21.76
N PHE A 59 -13.37 -43.33 -22.52
CA PHE A 59 -11.93 -43.33 -22.78
C PHE A 59 -11.66 -43.05 -24.25
N GLU A 60 -10.70 -42.18 -24.52
CA GLU A 60 -10.06 -42.04 -25.82
C GLU A 60 -8.70 -42.76 -25.77
N GLY A 61 -8.48 -43.72 -26.68
CA GLY A 61 -7.26 -44.52 -26.65
C GLY A 61 -7.16 -45.46 -25.44
N ILE A 62 -5.99 -45.52 -24.80
CA ILE A 62 -5.67 -46.48 -23.73
C ILE A 62 -6.13 -45.95 -22.36
N SER A 63 -5.69 -44.74 -22.00
CA SER A 63 -5.81 -44.19 -20.64
C SER A 63 -6.41 -42.79 -20.55
N THR A 64 -6.67 -42.12 -21.68
CA THR A 64 -7.21 -40.75 -21.67
C THR A 64 -8.68 -40.78 -21.33
N LEU A 65 -9.04 -40.15 -20.22
CA LEU A 65 -10.42 -39.92 -19.81
C LEU A 65 -10.99 -38.78 -20.63
N SER A 66 -12.17 -38.97 -21.24
CA SER A 66 -12.88 -37.96 -22.00
C SER A 66 -14.24 -37.72 -21.37
N LEU A 67 -14.51 -36.48 -20.96
CA LEU A 67 -15.72 -36.04 -20.29
C LEU A 67 -16.31 -34.86 -21.07
N LYS A 68 -17.61 -34.90 -21.39
CA LYS A 68 -18.27 -33.83 -22.15
C LYS A 68 -19.49 -33.28 -21.42
N ASN A 69 -19.77 -32.00 -21.70
CA ASN A 69 -20.87 -31.23 -21.13
C ASN A 69 -20.90 -31.33 -19.59
N ILE A 70 -19.78 -30.94 -18.99
CA ILE A 70 -19.61 -30.92 -17.54
C ILE A 70 -20.32 -29.69 -16.99
N ARG A 71 -21.04 -29.87 -15.88
CA ARG A 71 -21.63 -28.79 -15.12
C ARG A 71 -21.44 -29.06 -13.62
N LEU A 72 -20.99 -28.04 -12.90
CA LEU A 72 -20.88 -28.04 -11.45
C LEU A 72 -21.72 -26.88 -10.91
N ALA A 73 -22.77 -27.19 -10.15
CA ALA A 73 -23.71 -26.21 -9.64
C ALA A 73 -24.21 -26.56 -8.25
N GLN A 74 -24.64 -25.55 -7.50
CA GLN A 74 -25.48 -25.76 -6.32
C GLN A 74 -26.95 -25.74 -6.74
N GLU A 75 -27.80 -26.45 -6.00
CA GLU A 75 -29.25 -26.43 -6.17
C GLU A 75 -29.78 -24.97 -6.13
N ASP A 76 -30.66 -24.63 -7.08
CA ASP A 76 -31.25 -23.29 -7.29
C ASP A 76 -30.27 -22.14 -7.58
N GLN A 77 -29.03 -22.43 -8.00
CA GLN A 77 -28.04 -21.41 -8.36
C GLN A 77 -27.47 -21.58 -9.76
N SER A 78 -26.89 -20.48 -10.28
CA SER A 78 -26.13 -20.53 -11.53
C SER A 78 -24.89 -21.42 -11.36
N PRO A 79 -24.53 -22.23 -12.37
CA PRO A 79 -23.35 -23.09 -12.32
C PRO A 79 -22.10 -22.31 -11.97
N VAL A 80 -21.26 -22.89 -11.12
CA VAL A 80 -19.92 -22.35 -10.85
C VAL A 80 -18.99 -22.67 -12.00
N PHE A 81 -19.13 -23.85 -12.58
CA PHE A 81 -18.28 -24.30 -13.67
C PHE A 81 -19.08 -25.03 -14.73
N THR A 82 -18.80 -24.73 -16.00
CA THR A 82 -19.26 -25.52 -17.15
C THR A 82 -18.11 -25.75 -18.12
N ALA A 83 -18.13 -26.88 -18.84
CA ALA A 83 -17.19 -27.16 -19.92
C ALA A 83 -17.82 -28.07 -20.98
N SER A 84 -17.61 -27.77 -22.27
CA SER A 84 -18.06 -28.65 -23.35
C SER A 84 -17.25 -29.94 -23.43
N SER A 85 -15.93 -29.85 -23.22
CA SER A 85 -15.03 -31.02 -23.25
C SER A 85 -13.89 -30.86 -22.27
N LEU A 86 -13.57 -31.95 -21.57
CA LEU A 86 -12.43 -32.10 -20.68
C LEU A 86 -11.81 -33.47 -20.94
N GLN A 87 -10.52 -33.50 -21.29
CA GLN A 87 -9.75 -34.72 -21.40
C GLN A 87 -8.60 -34.72 -20.39
N ILE A 88 -8.41 -35.84 -19.70
CA ILE A 88 -7.39 -36.00 -18.67
C ILE A 88 -6.68 -37.34 -18.89
N GLU A 89 -5.37 -37.30 -19.07
CA GLU A 89 -4.55 -38.49 -19.07
C GLU A 89 -3.76 -38.55 -17.76
N PRO A 90 -4.06 -39.49 -16.85
CA PRO A 90 -3.25 -39.69 -15.66
C PRO A 90 -1.92 -40.36 -16.02
N SER A 91 -0.87 -40.08 -15.24
CA SER A 91 0.41 -40.77 -15.40
C SER A 91 0.30 -42.22 -14.89
N LEU A 92 0.49 -43.19 -15.77
CA LEU A 92 0.36 -44.63 -15.45
C LEU A 92 1.33 -45.12 -14.36
N SER A 93 2.53 -44.53 -14.27
CA SER A 93 3.51 -44.87 -13.22
C SER A 93 3.12 -44.31 -11.85
N SER A 94 2.28 -43.27 -11.81
CA SER A 94 1.87 -42.56 -10.60
C SER A 94 0.72 -43.27 -9.86
N LEU A 95 -0.05 -44.09 -10.59
CA LEU A 95 -1.14 -44.93 -10.04
C LEU A 95 -0.63 -46.07 -9.14
N LEU A 96 0.63 -46.51 -9.31
CA LEU A 96 1.23 -47.59 -8.52
C LEU A 96 1.83 -47.11 -7.18
N ILE A 97 2.07 -45.80 -7.03
CA ILE A 97 2.85 -45.21 -5.91
C ILE A 97 1.97 -44.33 -5.00
N GLY A 98 0.79 -43.92 -5.46
CA GLY A 98 -0.21 -43.19 -4.64
C GLY A 98 -0.24 -41.66 -4.82
N ASP A 99 0.70 -41.09 -5.58
CA ASP A 99 0.73 -39.66 -5.94
C ASP A 99 0.14 -39.46 -7.33
N ILE A 100 -1.16 -39.19 -7.46
CA ILE A 100 -1.82 -39.01 -8.75
C ILE A 100 -1.22 -37.79 -9.48
N ARG A 101 -0.60 -38.00 -10.64
CA ARG A 101 -0.10 -36.93 -11.52
C ARG A 101 -0.85 -36.89 -12.84
N ILE A 102 -1.07 -35.69 -13.38
CA ILE A 102 -1.70 -35.49 -14.68
C ILE A 102 -0.60 -35.38 -15.74
N LYS A 103 -0.62 -36.27 -16.73
CA LYS A 103 0.31 -36.27 -17.87
C LYS A 103 -0.14 -35.27 -18.92
N SER A 104 -1.40 -35.34 -19.34
CA SER A 104 -1.98 -34.39 -20.28
C SER A 104 -3.38 -33.93 -19.85
N PHE A 105 -3.71 -32.68 -20.16
CA PHE A 105 -4.96 -32.02 -19.81
C PHE A 105 -5.46 -31.19 -20.98
N TYR A 106 -6.69 -31.42 -21.42
CA TYR A 106 -7.32 -30.63 -22.47
C TYR A 106 -8.66 -30.11 -21.97
N LEU A 107 -8.89 -28.80 -22.05
CA LEU A 107 -10.15 -28.16 -21.67
C LEU A 107 -10.64 -27.28 -22.81
N SER A 108 -11.92 -27.39 -23.17
CA SER A 108 -12.48 -26.62 -24.29
C SER A 108 -13.86 -26.06 -23.96
N ASN A 109 -14.06 -24.78 -24.34
CA ASN A 109 -15.31 -24.02 -24.18
C ASN A 109 -15.84 -24.13 -22.75
N SER A 110 -15.11 -23.50 -21.82
CA SER A 110 -15.39 -23.57 -20.39
C SER A 110 -15.68 -22.22 -19.79
N LEU A 111 -16.59 -22.18 -18.82
CA LEU A 111 -16.93 -20.98 -18.06
C LEU A 111 -16.79 -21.26 -16.56
N LEU A 112 -15.92 -20.51 -15.90
CA LEU A 112 -15.89 -20.36 -14.45
C LEU A 112 -16.71 -19.10 -14.09
N TYR A 113 -17.89 -19.29 -13.51
CA TYR A 113 -18.81 -18.21 -13.16
C TYR A 113 -18.93 -18.10 -11.63
N LEU A 114 -18.32 -17.06 -11.08
CA LEU A 114 -18.32 -16.75 -9.66
C LEU A 114 -19.30 -15.60 -9.41
N SER A 115 -20.46 -15.89 -8.83
CA SER A 115 -21.47 -14.89 -8.49
C SER A 115 -21.67 -14.85 -6.98
N GLY A 116 -21.52 -13.67 -6.39
CA GLY A 116 -21.78 -13.44 -4.96
C GLY A 116 -22.53 -12.15 -4.70
N LYS A 117 -23.68 -12.26 -4.05
CA LYS A 117 -24.42 -11.15 -3.44
C LYS A 117 -24.20 -11.16 -1.93
N LYS A 118 -24.57 -10.07 -1.26
CA LYS A 118 -24.39 -9.88 0.19
C LYS A 118 -24.77 -11.09 1.08
N ASP A 119 -25.79 -11.86 0.69
CA ASP A 119 -26.32 -13.00 1.46
C ASP A 119 -26.24 -14.37 0.75
N SER A 120 -25.71 -14.45 -0.48
CA SER A 120 -25.60 -15.73 -1.20
C SER A 120 -24.51 -15.70 -2.27
N CYS A 121 -23.72 -16.77 -2.37
CA CYS A 121 -22.77 -16.93 -3.47
C CYS A 121 -22.65 -18.39 -3.93
N ASN A 122 -22.48 -18.58 -5.22
CA ASN A 122 -22.44 -19.93 -5.82
C ASN A 122 -21.14 -20.68 -5.54
N TYR A 123 -20.08 -19.98 -5.14
CA TYR A 123 -18.79 -20.56 -4.77
C TYR A 123 -18.55 -20.65 -3.25
N CYS A 124 -19.53 -20.22 -2.43
CA CYS A 124 -19.37 -20.09 -0.97
C CYS A 124 -19.03 -21.43 -0.31
N ALA A 125 -19.52 -22.54 -0.86
CA ALA A 125 -19.23 -23.86 -0.33
C ALA A 125 -17.74 -24.26 -0.42
N PHE A 126 -16.97 -23.68 -1.35
CA PHE A 126 -15.51 -23.88 -1.40
C PHE A 126 -14.76 -23.11 -0.30
N LEU A 127 -15.41 -22.11 0.32
CA LEU A 127 -14.83 -21.26 1.37
C LEU A 127 -15.21 -21.72 2.78
N GLN A 128 -16.25 -22.55 2.93
CA GLN A 128 -16.63 -23.13 4.21
C GLN A 128 -15.56 -24.16 4.63
N LYS A 129 -14.62 -23.73 5.49
CA LYS A 129 -13.84 -24.66 6.31
C LYS A 129 -14.83 -25.42 7.20
N ASP A 130 -14.74 -26.74 7.24
CA ASP A 130 -15.44 -27.60 8.21
C ASP A 130 -15.37 -27.00 9.62
N SER A 131 -16.43 -26.30 10.02
CA SER A 131 -16.55 -25.67 11.34
C SER A 131 -16.94 -26.69 12.41
N THR A 132 -17.21 -27.94 12.02
CA THR A 132 -17.62 -29.03 12.92
C THR A 132 -16.47 -29.75 13.63
N LYS A 133 -15.20 -29.37 13.39
CA LYS A 133 -14.04 -29.92 14.12
C LYS A 133 -13.36 -28.98 15.13
N ASN A 134 -13.87 -27.78 15.38
CA ASN A 134 -13.20 -26.81 16.26
C ASN A 134 -14.08 -26.18 17.36
N VAL A 135 -15.17 -26.83 17.77
CA VAL A 135 -16.03 -26.26 18.86
C VAL A 135 -15.49 -26.56 20.27
N GLU A 136 -14.44 -27.37 20.43
CA GLU A 136 -13.80 -27.62 21.74
C GLU A 136 -12.31 -27.27 21.80
N ARG A 137 -11.91 -26.13 21.24
CA ARG A 137 -10.64 -25.48 21.63
C ARG A 137 -10.87 -24.11 22.23
N VAL A 138 -11.23 -24.16 23.52
CA VAL A 138 -10.60 -23.41 24.61
C VAL A 138 -10.50 -21.89 24.42
N ALA A 139 -11.33 -21.21 25.21
CA ALA A 139 -11.29 -19.79 25.51
C ALA A 139 -10.03 -19.35 26.31
N ASN A 140 -8.82 -19.76 25.93
CA ASN A 140 -7.56 -19.31 26.57
C ASN A 140 -6.37 -19.06 25.62
N ASP A 141 -6.50 -19.16 24.29
CA ASP A 141 -5.43 -18.77 23.37
C ASP A 141 -5.79 -17.47 22.63
N LEU A 142 -5.48 -16.33 23.27
CA LEU A 142 -5.44 -15.03 22.59
C LEU A 142 -4.20 -15.00 21.67
N VAL A 143 -4.34 -15.55 20.47
CA VAL A 143 -3.67 -15.27 19.18
C VAL A 143 -3.67 -16.59 18.39
N PRO A 144 -4.45 -16.71 17.29
CA PRO A 144 -4.34 -17.90 16.44
C PRO A 144 -2.93 -17.94 15.83
N SER A 145 -2.13 -18.96 16.19
CA SER A 145 -0.81 -19.15 15.56
C SER A 145 -1.02 -19.55 14.10
N SER A 146 -1.04 -18.57 13.21
CA SER A 146 -0.96 -18.79 11.77
C SER A 146 0.37 -19.47 11.47
N ASN A 147 0.36 -20.61 10.78
CA ASN A 147 1.59 -21.22 10.28
C ASN A 147 1.75 -20.81 8.82
N TYR A 148 2.35 -19.63 8.60
CA TYR A 148 2.48 -19.04 7.27
C TYR A 148 3.32 -19.91 6.35
N SER A 149 4.45 -20.45 6.83
CA SER A 149 5.35 -21.28 6.02
C SER A 149 4.66 -22.55 5.52
N ALA A 150 3.97 -23.30 6.40
CA ALA A 150 3.26 -24.51 6.01
C ALA A 150 2.08 -24.21 5.06
N MET A 151 1.36 -23.11 5.31
CA MET A 151 0.25 -22.67 4.46
C MET A 151 0.74 -22.32 3.04
N LEU A 152 1.75 -21.46 2.94
CA LEU A 152 2.29 -20.99 1.66
C LEU A 152 2.96 -22.14 0.90
N ASN A 153 3.75 -22.98 1.57
CA ASN A 153 4.34 -24.19 0.97
C ASN A 153 3.25 -25.13 0.43
N SER A 154 2.15 -25.32 1.17
CA SER A 154 1.04 -26.15 0.68
C SER A 154 0.39 -25.57 -0.58
N LEU A 155 0.20 -24.24 -0.64
CA LEU A 155 -0.37 -23.57 -1.80
C LEU A 155 0.57 -23.66 -3.01
N LEU A 156 1.86 -23.35 -2.84
CA LEU A 156 2.84 -23.41 -3.91
C LEU A 156 3.01 -24.85 -4.43
N ARG A 157 3.14 -25.84 -3.55
CA ARG A 157 3.19 -27.26 -3.96
C ARG A 157 1.96 -27.70 -4.71
N LYS A 158 0.76 -27.26 -4.29
CA LYS A 158 -0.47 -27.55 -5.05
C LYS A 158 -0.44 -26.91 -6.42
N ALA A 159 -0.03 -25.65 -6.52
CA ALA A 159 0.10 -24.95 -7.81
C ALA A 159 1.09 -25.69 -8.73
N PHE A 160 2.27 -26.08 -8.22
CA PHE A 160 3.26 -26.82 -9.00
C PHE A 160 2.81 -28.23 -9.37
N ASN A 161 2.11 -28.93 -8.47
CA ASN A 161 1.64 -30.29 -8.72
C ASN A 161 0.46 -30.38 -9.69
N LEU A 162 -0.39 -29.36 -9.73
CA LEU A 162 -1.59 -29.32 -10.57
C LEU A 162 -1.32 -28.80 -11.98
N ALA A 163 -0.17 -28.16 -12.22
CA ALA A 163 0.24 -27.75 -13.55
C ALA A 163 0.66 -28.98 -14.38
N PRO A 164 -0.09 -29.34 -15.45
CA PRO A 164 0.20 -30.53 -16.23
C PRO A 164 1.38 -30.31 -17.18
N GLN A 165 2.18 -31.35 -17.44
CA GLN A 165 3.33 -31.30 -18.38
C GLN A 165 2.89 -31.01 -19.82
N GLN A 166 1.69 -31.44 -20.17
CA GLN A 166 1.04 -31.09 -21.43
C GLN A 166 -0.35 -30.57 -21.13
N ALA A 167 -0.62 -29.35 -21.55
CA ALA A 167 -1.91 -28.71 -21.35
C ALA A 167 -2.36 -28.03 -22.64
N GLU A 168 -3.65 -28.09 -22.93
CA GLU A 168 -4.27 -27.19 -23.87
C GLU A 168 -5.62 -26.72 -23.31
N ILE A 169 -5.77 -25.41 -23.15
CA ILE A 169 -7.05 -24.79 -22.77
C ILE A 169 -7.48 -23.94 -23.95
N LYS A 170 -8.70 -24.14 -24.43
CA LYS A 170 -9.31 -23.38 -25.52
C LYS A 170 -10.59 -22.72 -25.04
N ASN A 171 -10.68 -21.39 -25.21
CA ASN A 171 -11.87 -20.59 -24.87
C ASN A 171 -12.33 -20.82 -23.42
N LEU A 172 -11.45 -20.51 -22.46
CA LEU A 172 -11.78 -20.46 -21.04
C LEU A 172 -12.24 -19.04 -20.69
N GLN A 173 -13.46 -18.92 -20.19
CA GLN A 173 -14.01 -17.67 -19.68
C GLN A 173 -14.07 -17.72 -18.16
N ILE A 174 -13.66 -16.65 -17.51
CA ILE A 174 -13.76 -16.45 -16.07
C ILE A 174 -14.58 -15.19 -15.86
N ALA A 175 -15.72 -15.35 -15.21
CA ALA A 175 -16.62 -14.26 -14.90
C ALA A 175 -16.78 -14.15 -13.40
N TYR A 176 -16.49 -12.97 -12.84
CA TYR A 176 -16.76 -12.65 -11.45
C TYR A 176 -17.80 -11.55 -11.37
N VAL A 177 -18.88 -11.79 -10.62
CA VAL A 177 -20.00 -10.87 -10.49
C VAL A 177 -20.36 -10.72 -9.02
N ASN A 178 -20.40 -9.49 -8.55
CA ASN A 178 -21.04 -9.14 -7.29
C ASN A 178 -21.86 -7.86 -7.44
N ASP A 179 -22.35 -7.30 -6.32
CA ASP A 179 -23.22 -6.12 -6.32
C ASP A 179 -22.55 -4.85 -6.91
N THR A 180 -21.21 -4.79 -6.96
CA THR A 180 -20.45 -3.61 -7.39
C THR A 180 -19.45 -3.87 -8.52
N ILE A 181 -19.04 -5.12 -8.72
CA ILE A 181 -17.96 -5.53 -9.62
C ILE A 181 -18.52 -6.55 -10.60
N LEU A 182 -18.21 -6.34 -11.88
CA LEU A 182 -18.45 -7.30 -12.95
C LEU A 182 -17.16 -7.41 -13.76
N GLU A 183 -16.48 -8.54 -13.64
CA GLU A 183 -15.23 -8.84 -14.36
C GLU A 183 -15.44 -10.03 -15.28
N ARG A 184 -14.88 -9.96 -16.49
CA ARG A 184 -14.96 -11.02 -17.48
C ARG A 184 -13.63 -11.17 -18.21
N ILE A 185 -12.85 -12.13 -17.76
CA ILE A 185 -11.58 -12.50 -18.36
C ILE A 185 -11.81 -13.65 -19.33
N HIS A 186 -11.24 -13.55 -20.53
CA HIS A 186 -11.25 -14.58 -21.54
C HIS A 186 -9.82 -15.02 -21.82
N ILE A 187 -9.57 -16.33 -21.76
CA ILE A 187 -8.33 -16.99 -22.15
C ILE A 187 -8.63 -17.76 -23.43
N PRO A 188 -8.38 -17.17 -24.63
CA PRO A 188 -8.69 -17.80 -25.90
C PRO A 188 -7.92 -19.10 -26.09
N PHE A 189 -6.63 -19.08 -25.72
CA PHE A 189 -5.82 -20.28 -25.65
C PHE A 189 -4.77 -20.19 -24.55
N TYR A 190 -4.44 -21.35 -24.00
CA TYR A 190 -3.23 -21.61 -23.23
C TYR A 190 -2.70 -22.97 -23.64
N LYS A 191 -1.38 -23.08 -23.76
CA LYS A 191 -0.70 -24.31 -24.11
C LYS A 191 0.50 -24.50 -23.20
N ALA A 192 0.67 -25.72 -22.73
CA ALA A 192 1.91 -26.19 -22.13
C ALA A 192 2.41 -27.40 -22.91
N ASP A 193 3.68 -27.40 -23.28
CA ASP A 193 4.36 -28.57 -23.83
C ASP A 193 5.72 -28.74 -23.15
N LYS A 194 5.81 -29.78 -22.32
CA LYS A 194 6.94 -30.06 -21.44
C LYS A 194 7.16 -28.92 -20.45
N GLU A 195 8.21 -28.14 -20.67
CA GLU A 195 8.58 -27.01 -19.82
C GLU A 195 8.15 -25.68 -20.43
N ARG A 196 7.73 -25.63 -21.70
CA ARG A 196 7.34 -24.38 -22.35
C ARG A 196 5.86 -24.13 -22.14
N ILE A 197 5.53 -22.89 -21.80
CA ILE A 197 4.14 -22.42 -21.68
C ILE A 197 3.93 -21.18 -22.52
N GLU A 198 2.74 -21.06 -23.08
CA GLU A 198 2.31 -19.89 -23.84
C GLU A 198 0.79 -19.71 -23.72
N GLY A 199 0.31 -18.49 -23.92
CA GLY A 199 -1.12 -18.24 -23.91
C GLY A 199 -1.48 -16.79 -24.16
N THR A 200 -2.79 -16.56 -24.22
CA THR A 200 -3.35 -15.21 -24.37
C THR A 200 -4.46 -14.98 -23.37
N VAL A 201 -4.59 -13.74 -22.91
CA VAL A 201 -5.66 -13.27 -22.03
C VAL A 201 -6.20 -11.99 -22.61
N LYS A 202 -7.52 -11.87 -22.55
CA LYS A 202 -8.23 -10.66 -22.95
C LYS A 202 -9.25 -10.35 -21.87
N ASP A 203 -9.43 -9.08 -21.58
CA ASP A 203 -10.63 -8.65 -20.87
C ASP A 203 -11.74 -8.41 -21.89
N VAL A 204 -12.97 -8.77 -21.53
CA VAL A 204 -14.12 -8.63 -22.44
C VAL A 204 -14.62 -7.19 -22.49
N LYS A 205 -14.30 -6.36 -21.48
CA LYS A 205 -14.84 -5.01 -21.31
C LYS A 205 -13.90 -3.89 -21.75
N SER A 206 -12.60 -4.13 -21.68
CA SER A 206 -11.56 -3.17 -22.02
C SER A 206 -10.78 -3.60 -23.26
N ASN A 207 -9.83 -2.77 -23.67
CA ASN A 207 -8.86 -3.09 -24.71
C ASN A 207 -7.73 -4.01 -24.20
N PHE A 208 -7.79 -4.51 -22.96
CA PHE A 208 -6.74 -5.35 -22.40
C PHE A 208 -6.63 -6.68 -23.15
N GLN A 209 -5.49 -6.88 -23.80
CA GLN A 209 -5.16 -8.04 -24.60
C GLN A 209 -3.66 -8.33 -24.50
N TRP A 210 -3.31 -9.36 -23.74
CA TRP A 210 -1.92 -9.72 -23.46
C TRP A 210 -1.65 -11.15 -23.88
N GLN A 211 -0.41 -11.40 -24.28
CA GLN A 211 0.13 -12.73 -24.45
C GLN A 211 1.20 -12.98 -23.40
N TRP A 212 1.44 -14.25 -23.10
CA TRP A 212 2.57 -14.66 -22.29
C TRP A 212 3.25 -15.86 -22.91
N GLU A 213 4.54 -15.94 -22.68
CA GLU A 213 5.36 -17.11 -22.98
C GLU A 213 6.38 -17.29 -21.86
N GLY A 214 6.91 -18.51 -21.73
CA GLY A 214 7.89 -18.77 -20.72
C GLY A 214 8.17 -20.25 -20.49
N THR A 215 8.76 -20.51 -19.34
CA THR A 215 9.06 -21.85 -18.86
C THR A 215 8.44 -22.13 -17.50
N PHE A 216 8.14 -23.39 -17.26
CA PHE A 216 7.60 -23.90 -16.02
C PHE A 216 8.14 -25.30 -15.77
N SER A 217 8.80 -25.51 -14.62
CA SER A 217 9.31 -26.83 -14.21
C SER A 217 8.57 -27.29 -12.95
N GLN A 218 7.77 -28.35 -13.10
CA GLN A 218 7.19 -29.05 -11.96
C GLN A 218 8.27 -29.74 -11.10
N ARG A 219 9.36 -30.19 -11.72
CA ARG A 219 10.43 -30.93 -11.04
C ARG A 219 11.25 -30.02 -10.14
N ASP A 220 11.62 -28.86 -10.66
CA ASP A 220 12.49 -27.90 -9.97
C ASP A 220 11.69 -26.84 -9.21
N GLU A 221 10.35 -26.90 -9.27
CA GLU A 221 9.42 -25.95 -8.65
C GLU A 221 9.73 -24.49 -9.07
N THR A 222 9.97 -24.28 -10.36
CA THR A 222 10.32 -22.97 -10.95
C THR A 222 9.35 -22.52 -12.05
N PHE A 223 9.22 -21.21 -12.23
CA PHE A 223 8.64 -20.62 -13.43
C PHE A 223 9.40 -19.37 -13.85
N ASP A 224 9.35 -19.05 -15.13
CA ASP A 224 9.93 -17.86 -15.74
C ASP A 224 9.02 -17.45 -16.89
N ILE A 225 8.28 -16.35 -16.76
CA ILE A 225 7.18 -15.97 -17.66
C ILE A 225 7.29 -14.50 -18.00
N THR A 226 7.27 -14.20 -19.30
CA THR A 226 7.16 -12.85 -19.83
C THR A 226 5.77 -12.62 -20.38
N PHE A 227 5.16 -11.50 -20.00
CA PHE A 227 3.87 -11.03 -20.46
C PHE A 227 4.06 -9.73 -21.25
N TYR A 228 3.35 -9.59 -22.36
CA TYR A 228 3.46 -8.43 -23.25
C TYR A 228 2.12 -8.15 -23.93
N PRO A 229 1.79 -6.87 -24.17
CA PRO A 229 0.55 -6.48 -24.80
C PRO A 229 0.54 -6.88 -26.28
N LEU A 230 -0.64 -7.17 -26.82
CA LEU A 230 -0.85 -7.48 -28.23
C LEU A 230 -1.14 -6.24 -29.10
N SER A 231 -1.26 -5.06 -28.48
CA SER A 231 -1.34 -3.77 -29.16
C SER A 231 -0.45 -2.75 -28.46
N GLU A 232 -0.10 -1.67 -29.16
CA GLU A 232 0.73 -0.58 -28.60
C GLU A 232 -0.09 0.39 -27.73
N ASP A 233 -1.42 0.30 -27.75
CA ASP A 233 -2.27 1.14 -26.91
C ASP A 233 -2.05 0.85 -25.43
N ARG A 234 -2.14 1.89 -24.61
CA ARG A 234 -2.12 1.73 -23.15
C ARG A 234 -3.29 0.86 -22.71
N GLN A 235 -2.99 -0.18 -21.94
CA GLN A 235 -3.96 -1.13 -21.42
C GLN A 235 -3.84 -1.23 -19.90
N SER A 236 -4.91 -0.90 -19.19
CA SER A 236 -4.98 -1.06 -17.74
C SER A 236 -5.21 -2.51 -17.36
N ILE A 237 -4.57 -2.99 -16.30
CA ILE A 237 -4.79 -4.33 -15.75
C ILE A 237 -6.18 -4.36 -15.09
N PRO A 238 -7.16 -5.13 -15.63
CA PRO A 238 -8.57 -5.05 -15.22
C PRO A 238 -8.79 -5.27 -13.72
N LEU A 239 -8.31 -6.41 -13.19
CA LEU A 239 -8.61 -6.85 -11.82
C LEU A 239 -8.07 -5.91 -10.74
N LEU A 240 -6.94 -5.23 -10.99
CA LEU A 240 -6.34 -4.32 -10.01
C LEU A 240 -7.21 -3.07 -9.80
N SER A 241 -7.79 -2.55 -10.86
CA SER A 241 -8.67 -1.39 -10.81
C SER A 241 -9.97 -1.70 -10.07
N SER A 242 -10.61 -2.82 -10.38
CA SER A 242 -11.92 -3.17 -9.81
C SER A 242 -11.86 -3.63 -8.36
N PHE A 243 -10.81 -4.37 -7.96
CA PHE A 243 -10.70 -4.86 -6.58
C PHE A 243 -10.01 -3.87 -5.64
N PHE A 244 -9.04 -3.10 -6.13
CA PHE A 244 -8.19 -2.26 -5.27
C PHE A 244 -8.26 -0.76 -5.61
N GLY A 245 -8.99 -0.36 -6.66
CA GLY A 245 -8.99 1.02 -7.16
C GLY A 245 -7.63 1.44 -7.74
N LEU A 246 -6.80 0.48 -8.13
CA LEU A 246 -5.42 0.66 -8.58
C LEU A 246 -5.37 0.52 -10.11
N ASP A 247 -5.23 1.63 -10.83
CA ASP A 247 -5.03 1.62 -12.28
C ASP A 247 -3.53 1.40 -12.58
N CYS A 248 -3.19 0.26 -13.19
CA CYS A 248 -1.82 -0.11 -13.53
C CYS A 248 -1.71 -0.45 -15.02
N SER A 249 -0.67 0.01 -15.67
CA SER A 249 -0.33 -0.38 -17.05
C SER A 249 1.19 -0.42 -17.24
N MET A 250 1.68 -1.27 -18.13
CA MET A 250 3.11 -1.41 -18.46
C MET A 250 3.27 -1.95 -19.87
N ASP A 251 4.47 -1.86 -20.42
CA ASP A 251 4.75 -2.28 -21.80
C ASP A 251 5.26 -3.73 -21.84
N SER A 252 5.82 -4.22 -20.74
CA SER A 252 6.21 -5.62 -20.54
C SER A 252 6.18 -5.96 -19.05
N LEU A 253 6.01 -7.25 -18.74
CA LEU A 253 6.10 -7.77 -17.38
C LEU A 253 6.80 -9.12 -17.40
N HIS A 254 7.93 -9.25 -16.73
CA HIS A 254 8.64 -10.51 -16.56
C HIS A 254 8.59 -10.93 -15.09
N LEU A 255 8.20 -12.17 -14.87
CA LEU A 255 8.07 -12.78 -13.54
C LEU A 255 8.83 -14.11 -13.53
N ALA A 256 9.71 -14.31 -12.56
CA ALA A 256 10.31 -15.61 -12.31
C ALA A 256 10.25 -15.99 -10.82
N LEU A 257 10.17 -17.29 -10.55
CA LEU A 257 10.24 -17.87 -9.22
C LEU A 257 11.19 -19.07 -9.25
N SER A 258 12.06 -19.14 -8.25
CA SER A 258 13.01 -20.23 -8.07
C SER A 258 13.41 -20.41 -6.61
N GLY A 259 14.27 -21.38 -6.35
CA GLY A 259 14.89 -21.56 -5.03
C GLY A 259 13.88 -21.88 -3.92
N LEU A 260 12.79 -22.58 -4.26
CA LEU A 260 11.79 -23.00 -3.28
C LEU A 260 12.37 -24.11 -2.41
N HIS A 261 12.59 -23.81 -1.12
CA HIS A 261 13.09 -24.79 -0.16
C HIS A 261 12.25 -24.75 1.11
N TYR A 262 11.61 -25.87 1.44
CA TYR A 262 10.86 -26.02 2.68
C TYR A 262 11.52 -27.06 3.58
N GLY A 263 12.00 -26.62 4.75
CA GLY A 263 12.70 -27.46 5.71
C GLY A 263 12.67 -26.84 7.11
N GLY A 264 12.62 -27.67 8.15
CA GLY A 264 12.66 -27.19 9.54
C GLY A 264 11.53 -26.23 9.95
N GLY A 265 10.41 -26.18 9.22
CA GLY A 265 9.31 -25.24 9.47
C GLY A 265 9.49 -23.86 8.83
N ARG A 266 10.51 -23.70 7.97
CA ARG A 266 10.83 -22.49 7.21
C ARG A 266 10.68 -22.76 5.70
N LEU A 267 10.20 -21.76 4.98
CA LEU A 267 10.12 -21.73 3.52
C LEU A 267 11.00 -20.59 3.01
N ASP A 268 11.97 -20.91 2.16
CA ASP A 268 12.75 -19.92 1.41
C ASP A 268 12.32 -19.94 -0.06
N LEU A 269 12.25 -18.76 -0.68
CA LEU A 269 11.97 -18.61 -2.11
C LEU A 269 12.68 -17.38 -2.68
N SER A 270 13.00 -17.44 -3.97
CA SER A 270 13.61 -16.35 -4.72
C SER A 270 12.70 -15.96 -5.88
N GLY A 271 12.45 -14.67 -6.07
CA GLY A 271 11.60 -14.17 -7.14
C GLY A 271 12.28 -13.06 -7.93
N HIS A 272 11.97 -12.97 -9.21
CA HIS A 272 12.36 -11.88 -10.10
C HIS A 272 11.12 -11.21 -10.66
N PHE A 273 11.14 -9.88 -10.71
CA PHE A 273 10.14 -9.06 -11.36
C PHE A 273 10.87 -8.01 -12.19
N SER A 274 10.52 -7.84 -13.46
CA SER A 274 10.96 -6.69 -14.24
C SER A 274 9.88 -6.17 -15.18
N THR A 275 9.89 -4.86 -15.44
CA THR A 275 8.87 -4.20 -16.25
C THR A 275 9.38 -2.90 -16.84
N GLU A 276 8.90 -2.60 -18.05
CA GLU A 276 9.15 -1.34 -18.76
C GLU A 276 7.92 -0.43 -18.71
N ASN A 277 8.17 0.87 -18.55
CA ASN A 277 7.18 1.93 -18.53
C ASN A 277 5.99 1.63 -17.61
N PHE A 278 6.30 1.17 -16.38
CA PHE A 278 5.29 0.90 -15.37
C PHE A 278 4.61 2.20 -14.92
N ARG A 279 3.29 2.24 -15.06
CA ARG A 279 2.44 3.38 -14.74
C ARG A 279 1.43 2.93 -13.71
N VAL A 280 1.31 3.68 -12.62
CA VAL A 280 0.37 3.40 -11.54
C VAL A 280 -0.36 4.65 -11.10
N PHE A 281 -1.69 4.58 -11.03
CA PHE A 281 -2.53 5.63 -10.50
C PHE A 281 -3.39 5.12 -9.35
N HIS A 282 -3.32 5.84 -8.23
CA HIS A 282 -4.23 5.69 -7.11
C HIS A 282 -4.24 6.97 -6.28
N LYS A 283 -5.42 7.49 -5.94
CA LYS A 283 -5.61 8.77 -5.26
C LYS A 283 -4.86 8.96 -3.93
N ARG A 284 -4.50 7.87 -3.25
CA ARG A 284 -3.67 7.91 -2.02
C ARG A 284 -2.16 7.99 -2.31
N ILE A 285 -1.73 7.51 -3.48
CA ILE A 285 -0.32 7.53 -3.91
C ILE A 285 0.02 8.92 -4.45
N SER A 286 -0.68 9.36 -5.51
CA SER A 286 -0.51 10.67 -6.13
C SER A 286 -1.84 11.20 -6.71
N GLN A 287 -1.86 12.50 -7.05
CA GLN A 287 -2.93 13.12 -7.84
C GLN A 287 -2.79 12.82 -9.34
N ASP A 288 -1.57 12.49 -9.78
CA ASP A 288 -1.25 12.13 -11.16
C ASP A 288 -0.84 10.66 -11.27
N THR A 289 -0.76 10.16 -12.50
CA THR A 289 -0.23 8.82 -12.76
C THR A 289 1.26 8.81 -12.48
N VAL A 290 1.70 7.95 -11.57
CA VAL A 290 3.12 7.76 -11.26
C VAL A 290 3.74 6.88 -12.32
N LYS A 291 4.90 7.28 -12.86
CA LYS A 291 5.59 6.54 -13.93
C LYS A 291 7.01 6.17 -13.55
N PHE A 292 7.35 4.92 -13.81
CA PHE A 292 8.69 4.36 -13.70
C PHE A 292 9.10 3.89 -15.09
N ALA A 293 10.23 4.37 -15.61
CA ALA A 293 10.69 3.98 -16.94
C ALA A 293 11.13 2.51 -16.94
N HIS A 294 11.89 2.13 -15.91
CA HIS A 294 12.41 0.78 -15.75
C HIS A 294 12.35 0.37 -14.28
N MET A 295 11.82 -0.83 -14.02
CA MET A 295 11.83 -1.42 -12.68
C MET A 295 12.30 -2.87 -12.74
N VAL A 296 13.26 -3.21 -11.89
CA VAL A 296 13.72 -4.59 -11.67
C VAL A 296 13.74 -4.87 -10.18
N PHE A 297 13.19 -6.00 -9.76
CA PHE A 297 13.16 -6.42 -8.37
C PHE A 297 13.53 -7.90 -8.24
N ASP A 298 14.71 -8.13 -7.67
CA ASP A 298 15.18 -9.44 -7.25
C ASP A 298 14.88 -9.60 -5.76
N SER A 299 14.08 -10.60 -5.42
CA SER A 299 13.57 -10.83 -4.07
C SER A 299 14.07 -12.13 -3.50
N ARG A 300 14.46 -12.10 -2.22
CA ARG A 300 14.77 -13.26 -1.39
C ARG A 300 13.82 -13.23 -0.21
N VAL A 301 12.87 -14.17 -0.18
CA VAL A 301 11.81 -14.19 0.83
C VAL A 301 11.96 -15.43 1.70
N THR A 302 11.92 -15.20 3.01
CA THR A 302 11.86 -16.24 4.03
C THR A 302 10.53 -16.16 4.75
N VAL A 303 9.86 -17.29 4.87
CA VAL A 303 8.60 -17.42 5.61
C VAL A 303 8.78 -18.48 6.68
N ASP A 304 8.57 -18.08 7.93
CA ASP A 304 8.55 -18.97 9.09
C ASP A 304 7.10 -19.24 9.51
N LYS A 305 6.92 -19.90 10.67
CA LYS A 305 5.59 -20.12 11.23
C LYS A 305 4.85 -18.78 11.39
N ASN A 306 5.45 -17.79 12.06
CA ASN A 306 4.77 -16.55 12.46
C ASN A 306 5.34 -15.29 11.79
N SER A 307 6.28 -15.41 10.85
CA SER A 307 6.90 -14.26 10.19
C SER A 307 7.07 -14.44 8.69
N ILE A 308 7.04 -13.32 7.98
CA ILE A 308 7.41 -13.18 6.57
C ILE A 308 8.50 -12.12 6.51
N ALA A 309 9.61 -12.42 5.86
CA ALA A 309 10.74 -11.53 5.71
C ALA A 309 11.20 -11.44 4.25
N LEU A 310 11.39 -10.22 3.75
CA LEU A 310 12.21 -9.91 2.59
C LEU A 310 13.64 -9.66 3.09
N ASP A 311 14.57 -10.52 2.68
CA ASP A 311 15.96 -10.48 3.11
C ASP A 311 16.73 -9.29 2.50
N SER A 312 17.78 -8.82 3.18
CA SER A 312 18.59 -7.68 2.74
C SER A 312 19.41 -7.93 1.47
N SER A 313 19.55 -9.19 1.04
CA SER A 313 20.11 -9.53 -0.28
C SER A 313 19.13 -9.29 -1.44
N SER A 314 17.89 -8.88 -1.15
CA SER A 314 16.95 -8.42 -2.17
C SER A 314 17.38 -7.07 -2.73
N GLY A 315 17.19 -6.86 -4.03
CA GLY A 315 17.58 -5.65 -4.73
C GLY A 315 16.44 -5.13 -5.61
N LEU A 316 16.15 -3.84 -5.53
CA LEU A 316 15.20 -3.13 -6.36
C LEU A 316 15.95 -2.04 -7.14
N ILE A 317 15.79 -2.01 -8.45
CA ILE A 317 16.28 -0.94 -9.31
C ILE A 317 15.06 -0.14 -9.77
N LEU A 318 15.05 1.15 -9.44
CA LEU A 318 14.06 2.13 -9.91
C LEU A 318 14.78 3.13 -10.81
N ASN A 319 14.56 3.05 -12.12
CA ASN A 319 15.36 3.78 -13.10
C ASN A 319 16.87 3.53 -12.86
N SER A 320 17.66 4.52 -12.44
CA SER A 320 19.08 4.33 -12.09
C SER A 320 19.35 4.14 -10.59
N ILE A 321 18.34 4.29 -9.72
CA ILE A 321 18.52 4.17 -8.27
C ILE A 321 18.46 2.69 -7.88
N ARG A 322 19.54 2.18 -7.27
CA ARG A 322 19.57 0.85 -6.67
C ARG A 322 19.23 0.92 -5.18
N VAL A 323 18.22 0.16 -4.80
CA VAL A 323 17.63 0.07 -3.47
C VAL A 323 17.80 -1.36 -2.94
N GLU A 324 18.19 -1.50 -1.68
CA GLU A 324 18.38 -2.74 -0.95
C GLU A 324 17.35 -2.76 0.20
N PRO A 325 16.12 -3.25 -0.06
CA PRO A 325 15.07 -3.29 0.95
C PRO A 325 15.19 -4.52 1.86
N TYR A 326 14.91 -4.34 3.13
CA TYR A 326 14.66 -5.40 4.10
C TYR A 326 13.32 -5.13 4.78
N ILE A 327 12.44 -6.12 4.81
CA ILE A 327 11.13 -6.02 5.46
C ILE A 327 10.94 -7.28 6.29
N ARG A 328 10.53 -7.15 7.54
CA ARG A 328 10.11 -8.28 8.36
C ARG A 328 8.80 -7.95 9.05
N LEU A 329 7.82 -8.82 8.85
CA LEU A 329 6.53 -8.79 9.54
C LEU A 329 6.45 -10.03 10.40
N GLU A 330 6.37 -9.85 11.71
CA GLU A 330 6.19 -10.96 12.65
C GLU A 330 4.91 -10.73 13.46
N ASN A 331 4.14 -11.80 13.60
CA ASN A 331 2.89 -11.83 14.33
C ASN A 331 2.90 -13.07 15.24
N SER A 332 3.74 -13.04 16.27
CA SER A 332 3.92 -14.13 17.23
C SER A 332 3.19 -13.82 18.54
N LYS A 333 3.88 -13.34 19.57
CA LYS A 333 3.27 -12.79 20.81
C LYS A 333 2.95 -11.31 20.66
N SER A 334 3.85 -10.57 20.03
CA SER A 334 3.70 -9.17 19.68
C SER A 334 3.72 -9.00 18.16
N LYS A 335 3.25 -7.84 17.69
CA LYS A 335 3.39 -7.43 16.29
C LYS A 335 4.71 -6.68 16.15
N ILE A 336 5.62 -7.27 15.39
CA ILE A 336 6.92 -6.66 15.07
C ILE A 336 6.94 -6.29 13.60
N ILE A 337 7.37 -5.07 13.32
CA ILE A 337 7.57 -4.54 11.98
C ILE A 337 8.99 -4.00 11.90
N ASP A 338 9.83 -4.66 11.11
CA ASP A 338 11.13 -4.13 10.69
C ASP A 338 11.03 -3.67 9.23
N LEU A 339 11.51 -2.45 8.97
CA LEU A 339 11.69 -1.93 7.63
C LEU A 339 13.05 -1.24 7.57
N LYS A 340 13.92 -1.72 6.68
CA LYS A 340 15.17 -1.05 6.35
C LYS A 340 15.21 -0.81 4.85
N ILE A 341 15.63 0.38 4.46
CA ILE A 341 15.88 0.73 3.06
C ILE A 341 17.26 1.34 3.02
N HIS A 342 18.13 0.82 2.18
CA HIS A 342 19.42 1.40 1.87
C HIS A 342 19.49 1.60 0.36
N THR A 343 19.95 2.74 -0.12
CA THR A 343 20.25 2.91 -1.54
C THR A 343 21.75 2.97 -1.73
N GLN A 344 22.25 2.45 -2.85
CA GLN A 344 23.65 2.65 -3.18
C GLN A 344 23.92 4.12 -3.51
N PRO A 345 25.15 4.63 -3.28
CA PRO A 345 25.53 5.97 -3.69
C PRO A 345 25.24 6.18 -5.17
N THR A 346 24.41 7.18 -5.46
CA THR A 346 24.00 7.56 -6.82
C THR A 346 24.47 8.99 -7.07
N GLU A 347 24.98 9.29 -8.28
CA GLU A 347 25.29 10.67 -8.66
C GLU A 347 24.05 11.56 -8.48
N ALA A 348 24.24 12.75 -7.92
CA ALA A 348 23.12 13.53 -7.39
C ALA A 348 22.14 13.94 -8.50
N THR A 349 22.64 14.34 -9.67
CA THR A 349 21.79 14.63 -10.85
C THR A 349 21.02 13.39 -11.31
N ASP A 350 21.69 12.23 -11.40
CA ASP A 350 21.05 10.98 -11.79
C ASP A 350 19.99 10.52 -10.78
N PHE A 351 20.20 10.80 -9.49
CA PHE A 351 19.22 10.54 -8.44
C PHE A 351 17.92 11.33 -8.69
N PHE A 352 18.00 12.64 -8.93
CA PHE A 352 16.81 13.47 -9.19
C PHE A 352 16.11 13.08 -10.50
N TYR A 353 16.86 12.79 -11.57
CA TYR A 353 16.28 12.34 -12.84
C TYR A 353 15.66 10.95 -12.76
N SER A 354 16.11 10.12 -11.81
CA SER A 354 15.55 8.79 -11.55
C SER A 354 14.30 8.82 -10.67
N LEU A 355 13.93 9.96 -10.09
CA LEU A 355 12.68 10.07 -9.33
C LEU A 355 11.47 9.89 -10.28
N PRO A 356 10.45 9.12 -9.88
CA PRO A 356 9.33 8.81 -10.75
C PRO A 356 8.48 10.06 -11.07
N GLU A 357 8.04 10.16 -12.32
CA GLU A 357 7.07 11.19 -12.72
C GLU A 357 5.80 11.03 -11.90
N GLY A 358 5.11 12.12 -11.60
CA GLY A 358 3.91 12.15 -10.78
C GLY A 358 4.18 12.09 -9.26
N MET A 359 5.43 12.11 -8.79
CA MET A 359 5.74 12.15 -7.34
C MET A 359 6.73 13.23 -6.87
N PHE A 360 7.48 13.88 -7.77
CA PHE A 360 8.60 14.76 -7.41
C PHE A 360 8.79 15.93 -8.39
N GLU A 361 7.69 16.45 -8.95
CA GLU A 361 7.70 17.45 -10.03
C GLU A 361 8.53 18.70 -9.71
N VAL A 362 8.52 19.19 -8.47
CA VAL A 362 9.23 20.42 -8.06
C VAL A 362 10.75 20.25 -8.07
N VAL A 363 11.24 19.03 -7.84
CA VAL A 363 12.66 18.73 -7.60
C VAL A 363 13.29 17.85 -8.67
N ARG A 364 12.52 17.46 -9.69
CA ARG A 364 12.98 16.56 -10.75
C ARG A 364 14.09 17.17 -11.61
N ASP A 365 13.98 18.47 -11.92
CA ASP A 365 14.96 19.18 -12.77
C ASP A 365 16.13 19.79 -11.99
N VAL A 366 16.35 19.30 -10.76
CA VAL A 366 17.50 19.69 -9.94
C VAL A 366 18.76 19.03 -10.49
N GLU A 367 19.82 19.83 -10.62
CA GLU A 367 21.16 19.34 -10.95
C GLU A 367 22.10 19.66 -9.79
N ALA A 368 22.98 18.71 -9.49
CA ALA A 368 23.95 18.83 -8.41
C ALA A 368 25.18 17.95 -8.68
N ASP A 369 26.32 18.39 -8.16
CA ASP A 369 27.55 17.60 -8.06
C ASP A 369 27.46 16.64 -6.88
N GLY A 370 28.31 15.61 -6.86
CA GLY A 370 28.47 14.67 -5.75
C GLY A 370 27.44 13.55 -5.76
N THR A 371 27.38 12.77 -4.67
CA THR A 371 26.53 11.58 -4.57
C THR A 371 25.54 11.63 -3.41
N LEU A 372 24.44 10.90 -3.56
CA LEU A 372 23.37 10.73 -2.60
C LEU A 372 23.14 9.26 -2.26
N GLU A 373 22.90 8.99 -0.97
CA GLU A 373 22.64 7.67 -0.41
C GLU A 373 21.50 7.80 0.60
N TYR A 374 20.41 7.06 0.43
CA TYR A 374 19.26 7.09 1.32
C TYR A 374 19.28 5.90 2.28
N ILE A 375 19.02 6.18 3.56
CA ILE A 375 18.91 5.19 4.62
C ILE A 375 17.61 5.40 5.39
N LEU A 376 16.80 4.36 5.46
CA LEU A 376 15.68 4.23 6.39
C LEU A 376 15.94 3.04 7.31
N ASN A 377 15.79 3.24 8.62
CA ASN A 377 15.70 2.17 9.60
C ASN A 377 14.48 2.41 10.47
N PHE A 378 13.55 1.47 10.42
CA PHE A 378 12.34 1.46 11.22
C PHE A 378 12.20 0.11 11.92
N HIS A 379 11.97 0.16 13.22
CA HIS A 379 11.65 -1.00 14.05
C HIS A 379 10.52 -0.63 14.98
N PHE A 380 9.46 -1.43 14.98
CA PHE A 380 8.32 -1.26 15.87
C PHE A 380 7.96 -2.60 16.50
N ASP A 381 7.86 -2.61 17.83
CA ASP A 381 7.35 -3.71 18.63
C ASP A 381 6.10 -3.22 19.38
N SER A 382 4.97 -3.87 19.15
CA SER A 382 3.71 -3.50 19.79
C SER A 382 3.72 -3.61 21.32
N ASP A 383 4.59 -4.43 21.89
CA ASP A 383 4.70 -4.60 23.35
C ASP A 383 5.55 -3.49 23.98
N GLN A 384 6.42 -2.87 23.19
CA GLN A 384 7.29 -1.77 23.60
C GLN A 384 7.15 -0.57 22.65
N PRO A 385 5.95 0.04 22.55
CA PRO A 385 5.69 1.08 21.56
C PRO A 385 6.57 2.33 21.73
N ASP A 386 7.06 2.61 22.95
CA ASP A 386 7.99 3.73 23.20
C ASP A 386 9.43 3.47 22.68
N SER A 387 9.77 2.19 22.46
CA SER A 387 11.08 1.75 21.95
C SER A 387 11.19 1.82 20.42
N VAL A 388 10.15 2.31 19.72
CA VAL A 388 10.11 2.43 18.26
C VAL A 388 11.37 3.10 17.72
N VAL A 389 12.12 2.45 16.83
CA VAL A 389 13.26 3.06 16.14
C VAL A 389 12.75 3.67 14.84
N PHE A 390 13.14 4.90 14.56
CA PHE A 390 12.94 5.55 13.28
C PHE A 390 14.15 6.44 13.00
N LYS A 391 14.89 6.10 11.96
CA LYS A 391 15.99 6.90 11.41
C LYS A 391 15.77 7.01 9.91
N SER A 392 15.70 8.22 9.37
CA SER A 392 15.51 8.45 7.93
C SER A 392 16.45 9.55 7.47
N GLU A 393 17.47 9.18 6.70
CA GLU A 393 18.58 10.06 6.36
C GLU A 393 18.87 9.97 4.86
N LEU A 394 18.96 11.13 4.19
CA LEU A 394 19.57 11.23 2.87
C LEU A 394 20.98 11.78 3.06
N LYS A 395 21.96 10.88 3.03
CA LYS A 395 23.39 11.21 3.13
C LYS A 395 23.87 11.80 1.82
N LYS A 396 24.84 12.69 1.95
CA LYS A 396 25.45 13.39 0.82
C LYS A 396 26.97 13.33 0.92
N SER A 397 27.63 13.14 -0.22
CA SER A 397 29.08 13.21 -0.35
C SER A 397 29.44 14.16 -1.48
N GLY A 398 30.22 15.20 -1.20
CA GLY A 398 30.59 16.22 -2.21
C GLY A 398 29.41 17.00 -2.79
N PHE A 399 28.21 16.92 -2.17
CA PHE A 399 27.01 17.47 -2.76
C PHE A 399 27.03 19.00 -2.87
N ARG A 400 26.85 19.50 -4.09
CA ARG A 400 26.72 20.92 -4.38
C ARG A 400 25.64 21.14 -5.43
N LEU A 401 24.61 21.89 -5.05
CA LEU A 401 23.55 22.27 -5.97
C LEU A 401 24.09 23.20 -7.07
N THR A 402 23.90 22.83 -8.33
CA THR A 402 24.30 23.62 -9.50
C THR A 402 23.09 24.26 -10.18
N LYS A 403 21.92 23.60 -10.12
CA LYS A 403 20.63 24.11 -10.63
C LYS A 403 19.50 23.79 -9.65
N PHE A 404 18.68 24.80 -9.35
CA PHE A 404 17.59 24.70 -8.37
C PHE A 404 16.30 24.04 -8.91
N GLY A 405 16.29 23.61 -10.17
CA GLY A 405 15.08 23.17 -10.89
C GLY A 405 14.05 24.30 -11.09
N ASP A 406 12.93 23.95 -11.71
CA ASP A 406 11.86 24.89 -12.06
C ASP A 406 11.01 25.35 -10.85
N GLY A 407 11.15 24.66 -9.71
CA GLY A 407 10.42 24.95 -8.48
C GLY A 407 10.76 26.27 -7.77
N ASN A 408 11.81 26.98 -8.24
CA ASN A 408 12.36 28.19 -7.61
C ASN A 408 12.43 28.06 -6.07
N LEU A 409 13.17 27.05 -5.60
CA LEU A 409 13.32 26.75 -4.18
C LEU A 409 13.83 27.96 -3.38
N ALA A 410 14.55 28.89 -4.00
CA ALA A 410 15.08 30.10 -3.38
C ALA A 410 14.04 31.22 -3.20
N LYS A 411 12.82 31.13 -3.73
CA LYS A 411 11.83 32.23 -3.73
C LYS A 411 11.54 32.82 -2.34
N ILE A 412 11.55 32.00 -1.30
CA ILE A 412 11.27 32.45 0.08
C ILE A 412 12.38 33.33 0.69
N ARG A 413 13.55 33.45 0.02
CA ARG A 413 14.61 34.39 0.42
C ARG A 413 14.15 35.84 0.34
N GLY A 414 13.35 36.17 -0.68
CA GLY A 414 12.87 37.52 -0.95
C GLY A 414 11.35 37.61 -0.88
N PRO A 415 10.78 38.73 -1.38
CA PRO A 415 9.35 38.87 -1.59
C PRO A 415 8.84 37.88 -2.64
N PHE A 416 7.67 37.29 -2.41
CA PHE A 416 7.02 36.42 -3.38
C PHE A 416 5.50 36.42 -3.24
N ARG A 417 4.81 36.08 -4.33
CA ARG A 417 3.35 35.86 -4.33
C ARG A 417 3.00 34.50 -3.75
N HIS A 418 2.17 34.50 -2.72
CA HIS A 418 1.63 33.28 -2.13
C HIS A 418 0.15 33.12 -2.51
N SER A 419 -0.16 31.98 -3.12
CA SER A 419 -1.52 31.60 -3.53
C SER A 419 -1.99 30.42 -2.71
N VAL A 420 -3.15 30.58 -2.07
CA VAL A 420 -3.81 29.54 -1.28
C VAL A 420 -4.93 28.92 -2.09
N TYR A 421 -4.96 27.59 -2.12
CA TYR A 421 -5.99 26.80 -2.81
C TYR A 421 -6.85 26.02 -1.80
N GLU A 422 -8.15 25.92 -2.07
CA GLU A 422 -9.09 25.06 -1.35
C GLU A 422 -9.88 24.20 -2.32
N ASN A 423 -9.81 22.88 -2.16
CA ASN A 423 -10.42 21.91 -3.09
C ASN A 423 -10.07 22.22 -4.55
N ASP A 424 -8.78 22.46 -4.81
CA ASP A 424 -8.21 22.81 -6.11
C ASP A 424 -8.72 24.12 -6.74
N ARG A 425 -9.41 24.96 -5.96
CA ARG A 425 -9.84 26.30 -6.36
C ARG A 425 -8.99 27.35 -5.67
N LEU A 426 -8.58 28.37 -6.43
CA LEU A 426 -7.87 29.52 -5.88
C LEU A 426 -8.77 30.23 -4.85
N PHE A 427 -8.32 30.27 -3.60
CA PHE A 427 -9.04 30.91 -2.50
C PHE A 427 -8.59 32.36 -2.29
N ARG A 428 -7.27 32.59 -2.20
CA ARG A 428 -6.69 33.93 -2.01
C ARG A 428 -5.27 33.97 -2.55
N THR A 429 -4.83 35.12 -3.06
CA THR A 429 -3.42 35.42 -3.33
C THR A 429 -3.02 36.68 -2.60
N PHE A 430 -1.83 36.69 -1.98
CA PHE A 430 -1.26 37.86 -1.32
C PHE A 430 0.26 37.87 -1.43
N GLU A 431 0.86 39.04 -1.28
CA GLU A 431 2.32 39.21 -1.28
C GLU A 431 2.91 38.82 0.08
N VAL A 432 4.06 38.14 0.08
CA VAL A 432 4.84 37.82 1.28
C VAL A 432 6.10 38.66 1.25
N GLY A 433 6.03 39.87 1.79
CA GLY A 433 7.14 40.81 1.83
C GLY A 433 6.66 42.22 2.19
N PRO A 434 7.57 43.21 2.20
CA PRO A 434 7.29 44.57 2.71
C PRO A 434 6.12 45.31 2.03
N GLU A 435 5.79 44.96 0.78
CA GLU A 435 4.67 45.55 0.03
C GLU A 435 3.29 45.17 0.59
N ASN A 436 3.21 44.08 1.36
CA ASN A 436 1.97 43.69 2.04
C ASN A 436 1.92 44.39 3.41
N PRO A 437 0.91 45.25 3.68
CA PRO A 437 0.78 45.91 4.99
C PRO A 437 0.58 44.93 6.16
N TYR A 438 0.16 43.70 5.87
CA TYR A 438 0.02 42.62 6.84
C TYR A 438 1.27 41.73 6.97
N PHE A 439 2.34 42.04 6.26
CA PHE A 439 3.62 41.37 6.47
C PHE A 439 4.36 42.02 7.66
N THR A 440 4.75 41.20 8.64
CA THR A 440 5.49 41.64 9.83
C THR A 440 6.85 40.95 9.87
N VAL A 441 7.93 41.74 9.93
CA VAL A 441 9.28 41.22 10.12
C VAL A 441 9.42 40.54 11.49
N LEU A 442 10.27 39.52 11.59
CA LEU A 442 10.33 38.64 12.76
C LEU A 442 10.53 39.40 14.07
N ASP A 443 11.42 40.39 14.07
CA ASP A 443 11.75 41.18 15.27
C ASP A 443 10.60 42.10 15.72
N SER A 444 9.60 42.31 14.88
CA SER A 444 8.38 43.08 15.19
C SER A 444 7.21 42.19 15.64
N ILE A 445 7.46 40.88 15.82
CA ILE A 445 6.48 39.92 16.34
C ILE A 445 6.79 39.66 17.82
N SER A 446 5.76 39.67 18.68
CA SER A 446 5.90 39.41 20.12
C SER A 446 6.76 38.16 20.39
N PRO A 447 7.84 38.26 21.20
CA PRO A 447 8.65 37.10 21.58
C PRO A 447 7.84 36.01 22.27
N LEU A 448 6.76 36.37 22.97
CA LEU A 448 5.84 35.42 23.60
C LEU A 448 5.10 34.58 22.57
N PHE A 449 4.66 35.19 21.46
CA PHE A 449 4.02 34.48 20.37
C PHE A 449 5.01 33.58 19.64
N GLN A 450 6.22 34.07 19.35
CA GLN A 450 7.28 33.25 18.77
C GLN A 450 7.57 32.02 19.65
N ALA A 451 7.71 32.22 20.96
CA ALA A 451 7.95 31.16 21.93
C ALA A 451 6.78 30.17 22.04
N ALA A 452 5.53 30.65 22.00
CA ALA A 452 4.34 29.80 22.04
C ALA A 452 4.27 28.90 20.80
N VAL A 453 4.46 29.46 19.59
CA VAL A 453 4.46 28.70 18.33
C VAL A 453 5.58 27.67 18.29
N LEU A 454 6.81 28.05 18.66
CA LEU A 454 7.92 27.10 18.73
C LEU A 454 7.60 25.99 19.73
N THR A 455 7.05 26.31 20.90
CA THR A 455 6.76 25.31 21.93
C THR A 455 5.65 24.34 21.50
N SER A 456 4.61 24.82 20.81
CA SER A 456 3.47 24.01 20.41
C SER A 456 3.73 23.17 19.15
N GLU A 457 4.41 23.73 18.15
CA GLU A 457 4.59 23.09 16.84
C GLU A 457 5.95 22.40 16.70
N ASP A 458 7.04 23.03 17.14
CA ASP A 458 8.39 22.57 16.83
C ASP A 458 9.46 23.11 17.79
N GLY A 459 9.51 22.55 19.00
CA GLY A 459 10.30 23.11 20.09
C GLY A 459 11.81 23.10 19.89
N ASN A 460 12.31 22.38 18.89
CA ASN A 460 13.72 22.28 18.55
C ASN A 460 14.01 22.83 17.13
N PHE A 461 13.11 23.63 16.56
CA PHE A 461 13.16 24.13 15.19
C PHE A 461 14.54 24.66 14.75
N TYR A 462 15.21 25.45 15.60
CA TYR A 462 16.50 26.05 15.30
C TYR A 462 17.68 25.07 15.34
N PHE A 463 17.51 23.89 15.95
CA PHE A 463 18.58 22.93 16.21
C PHE A 463 18.59 21.74 15.25
N HIS A 464 17.48 21.45 14.56
CA HIS A 464 17.41 20.33 13.60
C HIS A 464 17.42 20.80 12.14
N GLY A 465 17.91 19.95 11.24
CA GLY A 465 17.96 20.20 9.78
C GLY A 465 16.65 19.93 9.05
N GLY A 466 15.52 20.39 9.60
CA GLY A 466 14.19 20.25 9.00
C GLY A 466 13.32 19.10 9.50
N PHE A 467 13.90 18.05 10.12
CA PHE A 467 13.15 16.91 10.68
C PHE A 467 13.42 16.73 12.17
N ASN A 468 12.40 16.26 12.90
CA ASN A 468 12.51 15.92 14.32
C ASN A 468 12.17 14.44 14.53
N GLU A 469 13.18 13.58 14.42
CA GLU A 469 13.02 12.12 14.52
C GLU A 469 12.45 11.68 15.88
N GLU A 470 12.87 12.33 16.97
CA GLU A 470 12.37 12.02 18.31
C GLU A 470 10.87 12.33 18.45
N ALA A 471 10.42 13.49 17.93
CA ALA A 471 9.01 13.84 17.90
C ALA A 471 8.20 12.84 17.05
N PHE A 472 8.76 12.40 15.91
CA PHE A 472 8.13 11.40 15.06
C PHE A 472 7.97 10.05 15.78
N ARG A 473 9.04 9.55 16.42
CA ARG A 473 9.01 8.33 17.26
C ARG A 473 7.94 8.42 18.35
N LYS A 474 7.94 9.52 19.11
CA LYS A 474 6.94 9.76 20.17
C LYS A 474 5.51 9.82 19.61
N SER A 475 5.31 10.37 18.41
CA SER A 475 4.01 10.42 17.76
C SER A 475 3.49 9.02 17.37
N ILE A 476 4.37 8.14 16.86
CA ILE A 476 4.01 6.76 16.54
C ILE A 476 3.59 6.01 17.81
N ALA A 477 4.42 6.09 18.86
CA ALA A 477 4.14 5.45 20.16
C ALA A 477 2.81 5.92 20.76
N ALA A 478 2.57 7.24 20.80
CA ALA A 478 1.35 7.82 21.34
C ALA A 478 0.10 7.44 20.52
N ASN A 479 0.18 7.50 19.18
CA ASN A 479 -0.94 7.14 18.30
C ASN A 479 -1.30 5.65 18.41
N PHE A 480 -0.28 4.78 18.54
CA PHE A 480 -0.50 3.36 18.76
C PHE A 480 -1.20 3.11 20.10
N LYS A 481 -0.69 3.67 21.21
CA LYS A 481 -1.31 3.55 22.55
C LYS A 481 -2.74 4.10 22.60
N ALA A 482 -3.01 5.16 21.86
CA ALA A 482 -4.34 5.77 21.79
C ALA A 482 -5.32 5.04 20.84
N GLY A 483 -4.81 4.15 19.97
CA GLY A 483 -5.60 3.49 18.92
C GLY A 483 -6.16 4.43 17.86
N ARG A 484 -5.72 5.70 17.84
CA ARG A 484 -6.18 6.75 16.91
C ARG A 484 -5.07 7.75 16.64
N PHE A 485 -5.20 8.50 15.54
CA PHE A 485 -4.30 9.60 15.24
C PHE A 485 -4.56 10.78 16.20
N GLN A 486 -3.71 10.93 17.22
CA GLN A 486 -3.80 11.97 18.25
C GLN A 486 -2.72 13.05 18.08
N ARG A 487 -1.52 12.67 17.63
CA ARG A 487 -0.38 13.58 17.47
C ARG A 487 0.28 13.41 16.10
N GLY A 488 0.62 14.53 15.49
CA GLY A 488 1.48 14.58 14.31
C GLY A 488 2.97 14.64 14.66
N GLY A 489 3.82 14.53 13.65
CA GLY A 489 5.28 14.67 13.77
C GLY A 489 5.89 15.58 12.70
N SER A 490 5.12 16.51 12.13
CA SER A 490 5.63 17.44 11.10
C SER A 490 6.20 18.69 11.76
N THR A 491 7.39 19.11 11.32
CA THR A 491 8.11 20.30 11.80
C THR A 491 7.59 21.58 11.15
N ILE A 492 7.99 22.75 11.66
CA ILE A 492 7.69 24.03 11.01
C ILE A 492 8.27 24.07 9.58
N SER A 493 9.44 23.46 9.36
CA SER A 493 10.09 23.40 8.03
C SER A 493 9.23 22.62 7.03
N MET A 494 8.72 21.47 7.45
CA MET A 494 7.81 20.63 6.66
C MET A 494 6.49 21.34 6.36
N GLN A 495 5.91 22.00 7.37
CA GLN A 495 4.68 22.75 7.20
C GLN A 495 4.84 23.96 6.27
N LEU A 496 5.95 24.68 6.38
CA LEU A 496 6.30 25.79 5.50
C LEU A 496 6.42 25.31 4.05
N VAL A 497 7.20 24.25 3.81
CA VAL A 497 7.39 23.69 2.47
C VAL A 497 6.07 23.25 1.86
N LYS A 498 5.26 22.51 2.62
CA LYS A 498 3.90 22.11 2.23
C LYS A 498 3.06 23.31 1.79
N ASN A 499 3.09 24.41 2.54
CA ASN A 499 2.25 25.56 2.24
C ASN A 499 2.78 26.35 1.03
N VAL A 500 4.10 26.46 0.85
CA VAL A 500 4.70 27.37 -0.15
C VAL A 500 4.91 26.72 -1.52
N TYR A 501 5.24 25.43 -1.57
CA TYR A 501 5.67 24.77 -2.81
C TYR A 501 4.71 23.69 -3.31
N LEU A 502 3.86 23.14 -2.43
CA LEU A 502 3.07 21.96 -2.74
C LEU A 502 1.56 22.22 -2.66
N THR A 503 0.79 21.37 -3.31
CA THR A 503 -0.67 21.38 -3.22
C THR A 503 -1.15 20.85 -1.86
N ARG A 504 -2.38 21.19 -1.44
CA ARG A 504 -2.91 20.76 -0.13
C ARG A 504 -3.36 19.28 -0.09
N THR A 505 -3.36 18.57 -1.22
CA THR A 505 -3.94 17.23 -1.30
C THR A 505 -3.07 16.17 -0.63
N LYS A 506 -3.67 15.43 0.32
CA LYS A 506 -2.94 14.48 1.16
C LYS A 506 -2.64 13.17 0.41
N THR A 507 -1.51 13.12 -0.29
CA THR A 507 -0.98 11.92 -0.95
C THR A 507 0.39 11.52 -0.38
N ILE A 508 0.81 10.28 -0.62
CA ILE A 508 2.15 9.77 -0.26
C ILE A 508 3.22 10.53 -1.05
N ALA A 509 3.01 10.72 -2.36
CA ALA A 509 3.85 11.50 -3.26
C ALA A 509 4.17 12.88 -2.71
N ARG A 510 3.14 13.67 -2.40
CA ARG A 510 3.31 15.01 -1.82
C ARG A 510 4.15 14.97 -0.53
N LYS A 511 3.96 13.95 0.33
CA LYS A 511 4.71 13.87 1.59
C LYS A 511 6.18 13.51 1.37
N ALA A 512 6.48 12.67 0.38
CA ALA A 512 7.85 12.34 -0.02
C ALA A 512 8.55 13.57 -0.63
N GLU A 513 7.86 14.28 -1.53
CA GLU A 513 8.36 15.52 -2.13
C GLU A 513 8.59 16.63 -1.09
N GLU A 514 7.67 16.77 -0.12
CA GLU A 514 7.81 17.68 1.03
C GLU A 514 9.11 17.40 1.80
N ALA A 515 9.40 16.12 2.07
CA ALA A 515 10.63 15.74 2.76
C ALA A 515 11.87 16.07 1.91
N LEU A 516 11.85 15.77 0.61
CA LEU A 516 12.99 16.05 -0.26
C LEU A 516 13.27 17.55 -0.41
N ILE A 517 12.24 18.39 -0.55
CA ILE A 517 12.39 19.85 -0.59
C ILE A 517 12.92 20.39 0.75
N VAL A 518 12.39 19.93 1.89
CA VAL A 518 12.91 20.34 3.21
C VAL A 518 14.39 20.01 3.33
N TRP A 519 14.78 18.79 2.93
CA TRP A 519 16.17 18.38 2.95
C TRP A 519 17.04 19.26 2.04
N LEU A 520 16.57 19.61 0.84
CA LEU A 520 17.29 20.52 -0.08
C LEU A 520 17.50 21.91 0.54
N LEU A 521 16.44 22.51 1.10
CA LEU A 521 16.49 23.84 1.71
C LEU A 521 17.45 23.88 2.91
N GLU A 522 17.33 22.91 3.81
CA GLU A 522 18.07 22.86 5.08
C GLU A 522 19.53 22.45 4.85
N SER A 523 19.77 21.41 4.05
CA SER A 523 21.11 20.86 3.86
C SER A 523 22.03 21.79 3.04
N ASN A 524 21.46 22.62 2.16
CA ASN A 524 22.20 23.62 1.38
C ASN A 524 22.13 25.03 1.99
N ARG A 525 21.48 25.18 3.16
CA ARG A 525 21.23 26.48 3.81
C ARG A 525 20.70 27.50 2.82
N ILE A 526 19.74 27.08 2.00
CA ILE A 526 19.16 27.94 0.98
C ILE A 526 18.54 29.14 1.69
N VAL A 527 17.81 28.94 2.77
CA VAL A 527 17.19 30.03 3.55
C VAL A 527 17.55 29.86 5.02
N SER A 528 17.73 30.98 5.74
CA SER A 528 18.02 30.94 7.17
C SER A 528 16.79 30.50 7.97
N LYS A 529 17.01 29.84 9.12
CA LYS A 529 15.92 29.45 10.05
C LYS A 529 15.04 30.63 10.46
N ALA A 530 15.65 31.79 10.74
CA ALA A 530 14.93 33.00 11.07
C ALA A 530 13.98 33.44 9.95
N ARG A 531 14.46 33.47 8.69
CA ARG A 531 13.61 33.82 7.54
C ARG A 531 12.53 32.76 7.28
N MET A 532 12.83 31.47 7.45
CA MET A 532 11.82 30.42 7.35
C MET A 532 10.71 30.61 8.39
N PHE A 533 11.08 30.93 9.63
CA PHE A 533 10.12 31.15 10.69
C PHE A 533 9.31 32.44 10.48
N GLU A 534 9.95 33.52 10.04
CA GLU A 534 9.28 34.77 9.66
C GLU A 534 8.23 34.52 8.57
N VAL A 535 8.60 33.84 7.48
CA VAL A 535 7.65 33.50 6.41
C VAL A 535 6.53 32.62 6.94
N TYR A 536 6.86 31.61 7.75
CA TYR A 536 5.86 30.74 8.38
C TYR A 536 4.82 31.55 9.16
N LEU A 537 5.25 32.43 10.07
CA LEU A 537 4.36 33.27 10.88
C LEU A 537 3.53 34.27 10.07
N ASN A 538 3.93 34.56 8.82
CA ASN A 538 3.20 35.45 7.92
C ASN A 538 2.26 34.72 6.94
N ILE A 539 2.33 33.39 6.82
CA ILE A 539 1.49 32.63 5.89
C ILE A 539 0.61 31.55 6.54
N VAL A 540 0.85 31.23 7.82
CA VAL A 540 0.00 30.27 8.52
C VAL A 540 -1.44 30.79 8.63
N GLU A 541 -2.39 29.89 8.43
CA GLU A 541 -3.80 30.20 8.64
C GLU A 541 -4.09 30.16 10.14
N LEU A 542 -4.62 31.25 10.71
CA LEU A 542 -4.94 31.40 12.13
C LEU A 542 -6.44 31.61 12.37
N GLY A 543 -7.25 31.36 11.35
CA GLY A 543 -8.70 31.53 11.35
C GLY A 543 -9.21 31.36 9.92
N LEU A 544 -10.52 31.19 9.73
CA LEU A 544 -11.06 31.00 8.37
C LEU A 544 -10.75 32.23 7.49
N GLY A 545 -9.81 32.06 6.55
CA GLY A 545 -9.36 33.12 5.64
C GLY A 545 -8.43 34.18 6.25
N ILE A 546 -7.96 33.97 7.49
CA ILE A 546 -7.05 34.87 8.22
C ILE A 546 -5.64 34.28 8.14
N TYR A 547 -4.74 34.96 7.43
CA TYR A 547 -3.39 34.48 7.16
C TYR A 547 -2.34 35.39 7.78
N GLY A 548 -1.42 34.77 8.54
CA GLY A 548 -0.33 35.47 9.20
C GLY A 548 -0.72 36.12 10.52
N VAL A 549 0.30 36.41 11.32
CA VAL A 549 0.14 36.97 12.68
C VAL A 549 -0.47 38.36 12.69
N ALA A 550 -0.19 39.21 11.68
CA ALA A 550 -0.71 40.57 11.64
C ALA A 550 -2.22 40.60 11.47
N GLU A 551 -2.74 39.87 10.48
CA GLU A 551 -4.19 39.74 10.29
C GLU A 551 -4.85 39.10 11.51
N ALA A 552 -4.21 38.11 12.14
CA ALA A 552 -4.76 37.46 13.33
C ALA A 552 -4.80 38.40 14.55
N ALA A 553 -3.73 39.14 14.82
CA ALA A 553 -3.66 40.07 15.95
C ALA A 553 -4.71 41.19 15.81
N GLU A 554 -4.90 41.71 14.59
CA GLU A 554 -5.97 42.67 14.31
C GLU A 554 -7.35 42.01 14.43
N PHE A 555 -7.54 40.84 13.81
CA PHE A 555 -8.82 40.15 13.76
C PHE A 555 -9.36 39.77 15.15
N TYR A 556 -8.52 39.19 16.02
CA TYR A 556 -8.95 38.74 17.34
C TYR A 556 -8.94 39.87 18.38
N PHE A 557 -7.90 40.71 18.36
CA PHE A 557 -7.60 41.60 19.48
C PHE A 557 -7.54 43.09 19.12
N GLY A 558 -7.61 43.45 17.84
CA GLY A 558 -7.40 44.83 17.39
C GLY A 558 -5.99 45.36 17.72
N LYS A 559 -5.00 44.45 17.78
CA LYS A 559 -3.62 44.74 18.22
C LYS A 559 -2.63 44.57 17.09
N ARG A 560 -1.47 45.22 17.21
CA ARG A 560 -0.28 44.89 16.39
C ARG A 560 0.39 43.62 16.92
N PRO A 561 1.08 42.83 16.07
CA PRO A 561 1.78 41.60 16.50
C PRO A 561 2.74 41.75 17.68
N ALA A 562 3.42 42.89 17.79
CA ALA A 562 4.32 43.19 18.91
C ALA A 562 3.60 43.34 20.26
N GLN A 563 2.29 43.58 20.27
CA GLN A 563 1.49 43.86 21.46
C GLN A 563 0.76 42.62 22.00
N LEU A 564 0.94 41.45 21.38
CA LEU A 564 0.35 40.20 21.84
C LEU A 564 0.94 39.80 23.19
N ASP A 565 0.07 39.62 24.18
CA ASP A 565 0.46 39.12 25.50
C ASP A 565 0.57 37.59 25.52
N LEU A 566 0.90 37.01 26.69
CA LEU A 566 1.14 35.57 26.82
C LEU A 566 -0.14 34.75 26.56
N ALA A 567 -1.29 35.19 27.06
CA ALA A 567 -2.56 34.47 26.90
C ALA A 567 -2.99 34.47 25.43
N GLU A 568 -2.96 35.64 24.79
CA GLU A 568 -3.25 35.83 23.37
C GLU A 568 -2.29 35.02 22.49
N SER A 569 -1.01 34.97 22.86
CA SER A 569 0.02 34.21 22.15
C SER A 569 -0.24 32.70 22.18
N ILE A 570 -0.54 32.16 23.36
CA ILE A 570 -0.89 30.74 23.54
C ILE A 570 -2.20 30.41 22.82
N PHE A 571 -3.19 31.30 22.87
CA PHE A 571 -4.43 31.14 22.12
C PHE A 571 -4.18 31.01 20.62
N LEU A 572 -3.46 31.96 20.01
CA LEU A 572 -3.19 31.91 18.57
C LEU A 572 -2.40 30.66 18.17
N ALA A 573 -1.41 30.26 18.99
CA ALA A 573 -0.67 29.02 18.77
C ALA A 573 -1.57 27.77 18.82
N SER A 574 -2.63 27.78 19.66
CA SER A 574 -3.62 26.69 19.76
C SER A 574 -4.46 26.50 18.50
N LEU A 575 -4.54 27.51 17.63
CA LEU A 575 -5.33 27.47 16.40
C LEU A 575 -4.60 26.76 15.25
N LEU A 576 -3.27 26.69 15.27
CA LEU A 576 -2.45 26.15 14.16
C LEU A 576 -2.84 24.73 13.72
N PRO A 577 -3.16 23.78 14.62
CA PRO A 577 -3.58 22.44 14.19
C PRO A 577 -4.91 22.43 13.42
N HIS A 578 -5.86 23.31 13.78
CA HIS A 578 -7.23 23.32 13.29
C HIS A 578 -7.81 24.75 13.12
N PRO A 579 -7.25 25.59 12.24
CA PRO A 579 -7.55 27.03 12.22
C PRO A 579 -8.99 27.36 11.82
N LYS A 580 -9.59 26.55 10.93
CA LYS A 580 -11.00 26.71 10.51
C LYS A 580 -12.01 26.49 11.64
N TRP A 581 -11.58 25.85 12.73
CA TRP A 581 -12.41 25.53 13.88
C TRP A 581 -12.24 26.53 15.01
N TYR A 582 -11.65 27.71 14.75
CA TYR A 582 -11.42 28.75 15.76
C TYR A 582 -12.68 29.14 16.55
N ARG A 583 -13.87 29.09 15.92
CA ARG A 583 -15.15 29.36 16.62
C ARG A 583 -15.44 28.36 17.73
N SER A 584 -14.98 27.12 17.59
CA SER A 584 -15.22 26.05 18.57
C SER A 584 -14.49 26.31 19.89
N SER A 585 -13.47 27.17 19.88
CA SER A 585 -12.71 27.61 21.06
C SER A 585 -13.54 28.45 22.03
N PHE A 586 -14.66 29.01 21.57
CA PHE A 586 -15.49 29.94 22.33
C PHE A 586 -16.87 29.37 22.67
N ASP A 587 -17.42 29.81 23.80
CA ASP A 587 -18.84 29.66 24.13
C ASP A 587 -19.71 30.75 23.46
N THR A 588 -21.02 30.72 23.71
CA THR A 588 -21.99 31.69 23.14
C THR A 588 -21.78 33.12 23.63
N SER A 589 -21.10 33.31 24.76
CA SER A 589 -20.80 34.61 25.35
C SER A 589 -19.44 35.15 24.93
N GLY A 590 -18.67 34.39 24.14
CA GLY A 590 -17.35 34.77 23.65
C GLY A 590 -16.20 34.44 24.60
N ASN A 591 -16.42 33.64 25.66
CA ASN A 591 -15.36 33.17 26.54
C ASN A 591 -14.73 31.88 26.02
N LEU A 592 -13.46 31.63 26.38
CA LEU A 592 -12.80 30.37 26.05
C LEU A 592 -13.47 29.19 26.74
N LYS A 593 -13.66 28.10 26.00
CA LYS A 593 -14.19 26.86 26.58
C LYS A 593 -13.18 26.20 27.53
N PRO A 594 -13.65 25.51 28.59
CA PRO A 594 -12.79 24.93 29.62
C PRO A 594 -11.70 23.96 29.12
N HIS A 595 -11.92 23.25 28.02
CA HIS A 595 -10.96 22.30 27.47
C HIS A 595 -9.64 22.94 27.01
N LEU A 596 -9.62 24.26 26.75
CA LEU A 596 -8.41 24.99 26.38
C LEU A 596 -7.51 25.27 27.59
N SER A 597 -8.02 25.22 28.82
CA SER A 597 -7.21 25.43 30.03
C SER A 597 -6.07 24.41 30.15
N ASP A 598 -6.31 23.16 29.73
CA ASP A 598 -5.26 22.13 29.69
C ASP A 598 -4.18 22.46 28.66
N TYR A 599 -4.56 22.98 27.50
CA TYR A 599 -3.60 23.41 26.48
C TYR A 599 -2.73 24.55 27.01
N TYR A 600 -3.35 25.57 27.60
CA TYR A 600 -2.63 26.70 28.21
C TYR A 600 -1.62 26.23 29.24
N ARG A 601 -2.07 25.40 30.19
CA ARG A 601 -1.22 24.84 31.25
C ARG A 601 -0.05 24.05 30.67
N ILE A 602 -0.29 23.17 29.70
CA ILE A 602 0.76 22.34 29.11
C ILE A 602 1.80 23.21 28.38
N VAL A 603 1.35 24.14 27.54
CA VAL A 603 2.26 25.00 26.76
C VAL A 603 3.05 25.94 27.67
N SER A 604 2.40 26.61 28.62
CA SER A 604 3.09 27.51 29.54
C SER A 604 4.09 26.77 30.44
N GLN A 605 3.78 25.54 30.88
CA GLN A 605 4.73 24.70 31.62
C GLN A 605 5.99 24.40 30.80
N PHE A 606 5.84 24.09 29.51
CA PHE A 606 6.98 23.89 28.62
C PHE A 606 7.76 25.18 28.35
N MET A 607 7.06 26.32 28.18
CA MET A 607 7.70 27.62 28.00
C MET A 607 8.51 28.01 29.24
N LEU A 608 7.96 27.84 30.44
CA LEU A 608 8.65 28.08 31.72
C LEU A 608 9.87 27.17 31.87
N LYS A 609 9.71 25.86 31.61
CA LYS A 609 10.82 24.89 31.69
C LYS A 609 11.98 25.22 30.73
N LYS A 610 11.68 25.88 29.61
CA LYS A 610 12.67 26.35 28.64
C LYS A 610 13.17 27.78 28.91
N ASN A 611 12.78 28.39 30.02
CA ASN A 611 13.08 29.78 30.39
C ASN A 611 12.63 30.81 29.32
N LEU A 612 11.54 30.51 28.60
CA LEU A 612 10.95 31.41 27.60
C LEU A 612 9.97 32.42 28.23
N ILE A 613 9.52 32.16 29.45
CA ILE A 613 8.70 33.04 30.28
C ILE A 613 9.22 33.00 31.72
N SER A 614 8.95 34.05 32.50
CA SER A 614 9.26 34.10 33.92
C SER A 614 8.26 33.28 34.75
N GLN A 615 8.63 32.98 36.00
CA GLN A 615 7.72 32.35 36.96
C GLN A 615 6.49 33.24 37.23
N GLU A 616 6.69 34.55 37.34
CA GLU A 616 5.62 35.55 37.51
C GLU A 616 4.62 35.51 36.34
N GLN A 617 5.11 35.52 35.09
CA GLN A 617 4.26 35.39 33.90
C GLN A 617 3.48 34.08 33.88
N PHE A 618 4.08 32.99 34.39
CA PHE A 618 3.41 31.70 34.49
C PHE A 618 2.31 31.69 35.56
N ASP A 619 2.59 32.27 36.73
CA ASP A 619 1.67 32.30 37.87
C ASP A 619 0.48 33.25 37.63
N GLU A 620 0.71 34.34 36.90
CA GLU A 620 -0.33 35.32 36.54
C GLU A 620 -1.16 34.91 35.31
N LEU A 621 -0.74 33.89 34.56
CA LEU A 621 -1.42 33.46 33.34
C LEU A 621 -2.83 32.94 33.64
N LYS A 622 -3.82 33.64 33.10
CA LYS A 622 -5.22 33.19 33.06
C LYS A 622 -5.58 32.76 31.63
N PRO A 623 -6.25 31.60 31.45
CA PRO A 623 -6.72 31.14 30.14
C PRO A 623 -7.99 31.91 29.71
N GLU A 624 -7.87 33.23 29.67
CA GLU A 624 -8.94 34.17 29.35
C GLU A 624 -8.44 35.10 28.25
N ILE A 625 -9.29 35.38 27.26
CA ILE A 625 -8.99 36.35 26.21
C ILE A 625 -10.16 37.29 26.01
N ILE A 626 -9.86 38.55 25.69
CA ILE A 626 -10.86 39.58 25.41
C ILE A 626 -10.86 39.84 23.90
N LEU A 627 -11.98 39.52 23.24
CA LEU A 627 -12.14 39.78 21.81
C LEU A 627 -12.46 41.25 21.57
N ASN A 628 -11.44 42.04 21.23
CA ASN A 628 -11.58 43.46 20.91
C ASN A 628 -11.57 43.73 19.39
N GLY A 629 -11.19 42.74 18.58
CA GLY A 629 -11.19 42.84 17.12
C GLY A 629 -12.50 42.36 16.45
N PRO A 630 -12.54 42.36 15.11
CA PRO A 630 -13.68 41.89 14.31
C PRO A 630 -14.16 40.45 14.61
N ALA A 631 -13.34 39.63 15.27
CA ALA A 631 -13.72 38.28 15.71
C ALA A 631 -14.91 38.29 16.67
N ARG A 632 -15.05 39.34 17.49
CA ARG A 632 -16.14 39.50 18.47
C ARG A 632 -17.50 39.32 17.81
N ASP A 633 -17.76 40.06 16.74
CA ASP A 633 -19.05 40.06 16.03
C ASP A 633 -19.31 38.73 15.28
N LYS A 634 -18.24 38.03 14.91
CA LYS A 634 -18.32 36.75 14.20
C LYS A 634 -18.48 35.53 15.11
N ILE A 635 -18.23 35.69 16.41
CA ILE A 635 -18.24 34.62 17.42
C ILE A 635 -19.45 34.79 18.34
N ILE A 636 -19.68 36.01 18.85
CA ILE A 636 -20.81 36.33 19.71
C ILE A 636 -22.01 36.60 18.81
N ARG A 637 -22.96 35.66 18.75
CA ARG A 637 -24.25 35.92 18.08
C ARG A 637 -25.05 36.90 18.95
N ILE A 638 -25.28 38.11 18.46
CA ILE A 638 -26.26 39.01 19.05
C ILE A 638 -27.64 38.45 18.70
N ASP A 639 -28.37 37.93 19.68
CA ASP A 639 -29.78 37.55 19.52
C ASP A 639 -30.59 38.84 19.32
N SER A 640 -30.85 39.21 18.06
CA SER A 640 -31.61 40.41 17.72
C SER A 640 -33.13 40.20 17.78
N THR A 641 -33.64 39.23 18.55
CA THR A 641 -35.09 38.97 18.69
C THR A 641 -35.63 39.31 20.08
N LEU A 642 -35.16 40.40 20.68
CA LEU A 642 -35.76 40.99 21.88
C LEU A 642 -35.91 42.51 21.74
N THR A 643 -36.45 42.98 20.61
CA THR A 643 -37.00 44.34 20.55
C THR A 643 -38.02 44.49 19.41
N GLU A 644 -39.16 43.83 19.53
CA GLU A 644 -40.39 44.31 18.89
C GLU A 644 -41.54 44.01 19.84
N ALA A 645 -41.96 45.07 20.53
CA ALA A 645 -43.20 45.10 21.27
C ALA A 645 -44.36 44.88 20.29
N GLN A 646 -45.31 44.01 20.66
CA GLN A 646 -46.64 43.98 20.07
C GLN A 646 -47.25 45.40 20.10
N PRO A 647 -48.01 45.82 19.08
CA PRO A 647 -49.45 45.53 19.13
C PRO A 647 -50.14 45.19 17.79
N GLU A 648 -51.22 44.43 17.98
CA GLU A 648 -52.40 44.09 17.15
C GLU A 648 -52.25 43.21 15.89
#